data_AF-A0A9W6NTC4-F1
#
_entry.id   AF-A0A9W6NTC4-F1
#
_cell.length_a   1.000
_cell.length_b   1.000
_cell.length_c   1.000
_cell.angle_alpha   90.00
_cell.angle_beta   90.00
_cell.angle_gamma   90.00
#
_symmetry.space_group_name_H-M   'P 1'
#
loop_
_entity.id
_entity.type
_entity.pdbx_description
1 polymer ?
#
loop_
_entity_poly.entity_id
_entity_poly.type
_entity_poly.pdbx_seq_one_letter_code
_entity_poly.pdbx_strand_id
1 'polypeptide(L)'
;MDPRFLVEAAIALAGLGAWLAAFGGALLVTRPRPVAAPPPTQDFGGSESPAVVSMITGRWELTEDAAESTLIDLAARRVLEFRQPGNDPLQTTVHVREAAPSGLNAYETMIFERIKALAMGGMVPLTALTFRDEAQAAGWTKRLNAAIVADARSRGLSQRRFSKPVVTALSVFALVPAFALTLAALLYNRRTGGDSGVSFVLGIFLWFALFYVAGKSRGERDTPAGRQAAARWLGLKAYLRAHESFADLPPAAVTVWDRYLSYGDAVGATRVCAAVIDLGMGNRNKVWSSFGGTWHRVKVKYPSVFPRYGQTALRLALKSVAALVIAALITRYNAIAFDFAPDSVTSWVALAVRILILWPLLYGGYTLLGTLVDVLTPVTVTGEVLWLQTWKTRSQGEDEPSIPVLHHLAVDAGVTDRTVAWACPSEIAAKCDVGDIVTLTARRWTRRVLSLQVDAGARTRRQTYGDEKTDALILNAMNAGAPALATAVHPTTVTASSLVTAEEAGRVLGRQVTLAGPGPGPGPGDGGGGGGGGGGGGGGGGGVAIGPMTLAEYVAADRSALLVTVVTGTAARFAIRTHRGGTPVPGVGEEAFASGRWAVARRGETVIKLEQRTSGTIHQPYLVWLLGLAVARLPRGGASFGRPTALTCAAALRWSCACSDPRGGASRGRSPGPTPAVTFCTVVHLLRPARLRFALSFAGL
;
A
#
# COMPACT_ATOMS: atom_id res chain seq x y z
N MET A 1 -52.22 22.81 -3.00
CA MET A 1 -51.65 21.49 -3.49
C MET A 1 -52.61 20.35 -3.15
N ASP A 2 -53.31 19.84 -4.21
CA ASP A 2 -54.19 18.67 -4.04
C ASP A 2 -53.48 17.56 -3.24
N PRO A 3 -53.73 17.45 -2.05
CA PRO A 3 -53.15 16.41 -1.19
C PRO A 3 -52.94 15.10 -1.94
N ARG A 4 -53.47 14.91 -2.94
CA ARG A 4 -53.40 13.63 -3.69
C ARG A 4 -52.15 13.61 -4.58
N PHE A 5 -51.65 14.71 -5.12
CA PHE A 5 -50.35 14.80 -5.83
C PHE A 5 -49.18 14.57 -4.86
N LEU A 6 -49.31 15.11 -3.72
CA LEU A 6 -48.25 14.85 -2.70
C LEU A 6 -48.15 13.37 -2.38
N VAL A 7 -49.32 12.83 -2.48
CA VAL A 7 -49.31 11.38 -2.18
C VAL A 7 -48.66 10.62 -3.35
N GLU A 8 -48.88 10.95 -4.63
CA GLU A 8 -48.28 10.26 -5.80
C GLU A 8 -46.77 10.49 -5.87
N ALA A 9 -46.33 11.74 -5.62
CA ALA A 9 -44.88 12.03 -5.56
C ALA A 9 -44.23 11.30 -4.36
N ALA A 10 -44.99 11.27 -3.31
CA ALA A 10 -44.42 10.58 -2.12
C ALA A 10 -44.24 9.08 -2.41
N ILE A 11 -45.13 8.50 -3.23
CA ILE A 11 -45.04 7.06 -3.56
C ILE A 11 -43.82 6.82 -4.45
N ALA A 12 -43.59 7.71 -5.51
CA ALA A 12 -42.41 7.55 -6.39
C ALA A 12 -41.10 7.76 -5.62
N LEU A 13 -41.09 8.77 -4.75
CA LEU A 13 -39.86 9.05 -3.97
C LEU A 13 -39.60 7.94 -2.95
N ALA A 14 -40.67 7.45 -2.38
CA ALA A 14 -40.46 6.36 -1.39
C ALA A 14 -39.91 5.11 -2.08
N GLY A 15 -40.43 4.82 -3.35
CA GLY A 15 -39.89 3.66 -4.08
C GLY A 15 -38.39 3.85 -4.42
N LEU A 16 -38.07 5.02 -4.93
CA LEU A 16 -36.65 5.27 -5.24
C LEU A 16 -35.78 5.23 -3.98
N GLY A 17 -36.28 5.90 -2.90
CA GLY A 17 -35.55 5.87 -1.60
C GLY A 17 -35.31 4.43 -1.13
N ALA A 18 -36.31 3.60 -1.27
CA ALA A 18 -36.14 2.20 -0.81
C ALA A 18 -35.08 1.48 -1.65
N TRP A 19 -35.14 1.72 -2.95
CA TRP A 19 -34.10 1.06 -3.78
C TRP A 19 -32.71 1.56 -3.42
N LEU A 20 -32.55 2.91 -3.31
CA LEU A 20 -31.21 3.46 -2.95
C LEU A 20 -30.74 2.93 -1.59
N ALA A 21 -31.67 2.79 -0.64
CA ALA A 21 -31.29 2.23 0.68
C ALA A 21 -30.82 0.77 0.53
N ALA A 22 -31.58 -0.01 -0.29
CA ALA A 22 -31.14 -1.41 -0.52
C ALA A 22 -29.77 -1.43 -1.21
N PHE A 23 -29.66 -0.61 -2.19
CA PHE A 23 -28.36 -0.53 -2.89
C PHE A 23 -27.25 -0.10 -1.93
N GLY A 24 -27.46 1.01 -1.20
CA GLY A 24 -26.47 1.46 -0.19
C GLY A 24 -26.17 0.36 0.84
N GLY A 25 -27.21 -0.33 1.32
CA GLY A 25 -27.00 -1.45 2.26
C GLY A 25 -26.09 -2.54 1.63
N ALA A 26 -26.35 -2.85 0.38
CA ALA A 26 -25.50 -3.86 -0.29
C ALA A 26 -24.05 -3.38 -0.38
N LEU A 27 -23.87 -2.06 -0.61
CA LEU A 27 -22.50 -1.53 -0.65
C LEU A 27 -21.83 -1.63 0.72
N LEU A 28 -22.58 -1.40 1.69
CA LEU A 28 -21.99 -1.41 3.04
C LEU A 28 -21.68 -2.85 3.48
N VAL A 29 -22.57 -3.73 3.13
CA VAL A 29 -22.41 -5.12 3.62
C VAL A 29 -21.29 -5.80 2.82
N THR A 30 -21.11 -5.32 1.62
CA THR A 30 -20.13 -6.05 0.78
C THR A 30 -18.80 -5.31 0.78
N ARG A 31 -18.61 -4.35 1.68
CA ARG A 31 -17.33 -3.65 1.79
C ARG A 31 -16.23 -4.60 2.31
N PRO A 32 -14.99 -4.49 1.55
CA PRO A 32 -13.92 -5.39 2.01
C PRO A 32 -13.48 -5.07 3.45
N ARG A 33 -13.30 -6.10 4.16
CA ARG A 33 -12.91 -5.93 5.58
C ARG A 33 -11.39 -5.75 5.68
N PRO A 34 -11.05 -4.78 6.60
CA PRO A 34 -9.61 -4.61 6.78
C PRO A 34 -8.97 -5.85 7.42
N VAL A 35 -7.81 -6.18 6.85
CA VAL A 35 -7.10 -7.36 7.39
C VAL A 35 -5.97 -6.89 8.31
N ALA A 36 -6.00 -7.40 9.54
CA ALA A 36 -4.93 -7.00 10.49
C ALA A 36 -3.65 -7.79 10.20
N ALA A 37 -2.56 -6.97 10.20
CA ALA A 37 -1.26 -7.61 9.92
C ALA A 37 -0.74 -8.36 11.17
N PRO A 38 -0.47 -9.63 11.00
CA PRO A 38 0.15 -10.38 12.11
C PRO A 38 1.62 -9.99 12.32
N PRO A 39 2.30 -10.42 13.45
CA PRO A 39 3.71 -10.10 13.64
C PRO A 39 4.56 -10.43 12.40
N PRO A 40 5.60 -9.60 12.22
CA PRO A 40 6.45 -9.75 11.04
C PRO A 40 7.05 -11.16 10.93
N THR A 41 6.91 -11.76 9.69
CA THR A 41 7.46 -13.11 9.47
C THR A 41 8.24 -13.13 8.14
N GLN A 42 9.34 -14.05 8.16
CA GLN A 42 10.18 -14.16 6.94
C GLN A 42 9.64 -15.26 6.03
N ASP A 43 8.60 -16.00 6.49
CA ASP A 43 8.08 -17.12 5.72
C ASP A 43 7.11 -16.62 4.62
N PHE A 44 7.30 -17.39 3.48
CA PHE A 44 6.34 -17.05 2.41
C PHE A 44 4.94 -17.54 2.78
N GLY A 45 4.00 -16.63 2.75
CA GLY A 45 2.60 -16.63 3.24
C GLY A 45 1.76 -17.71 2.53
N GLY A 46 2.49 -18.58 1.47
CA GLY A 46 1.69 -19.60 0.77
C GLY A 46 2.15 -19.74 -0.68
N SER A 47 1.29 -20.55 -1.50
CA SER A 47 1.72 -20.88 -2.89
C SER A 47 1.08 -19.91 -3.89
N GLU A 48 0.43 -18.91 -3.40
CA GLU A 48 -0.22 -17.95 -4.32
C GLU A 48 0.83 -17.20 -5.17
N SER A 49 0.42 -16.93 -6.46
CA SER A 49 1.33 -16.18 -7.34
C SER A 49 1.47 -14.72 -6.88
N PRO A 50 2.58 -14.06 -7.23
CA PRO A 50 2.80 -12.68 -6.78
C PRO A 50 1.69 -11.73 -7.27
N ALA A 51 1.13 -12.01 -8.43
CA ALA A 51 0.04 -11.13 -8.91
C ALA A 51 -1.20 -11.25 -8.00
N VAL A 52 -1.51 -12.43 -7.59
CA VAL A 52 -2.68 -12.62 -6.70
C VAL A 52 -2.38 -12.04 -5.32
N VAL A 53 -1.14 -12.21 -4.92
CA VAL A 53 -0.77 -11.64 -3.61
C VAL A 53 -0.90 -10.12 -3.65
N SER A 54 -0.46 -9.57 -4.77
CA SER A 54 -0.59 -8.10 -4.88
C SER A 54 -2.06 -7.68 -4.76
N MET A 55 -2.96 -8.43 -5.31
CA MET A 55 -4.40 -8.10 -5.28
C MET A 55 -4.96 -8.25 -3.85
N ILE A 56 -4.62 -9.37 -3.16
CA ILE A 56 -5.29 -9.62 -1.86
C ILE A 56 -4.68 -8.74 -0.77
N THR A 57 -3.42 -8.35 -0.94
CA THR A 57 -2.82 -7.46 0.09
C THR A 57 -3.17 -6.01 -0.22
N GLY A 58 -3.58 -5.74 -1.47
CA GLY A 58 -3.98 -4.37 -1.85
C GLY A 58 -5.50 -4.18 -1.72
N ARG A 59 -6.10 -4.92 -0.80
CA ARG A 59 -7.55 -4.82 -0.51
C ARG A 59 -8.38 -5.24 -1.73
N TRP A 60 -7.95 -6.26 -2.32
CA TRP A 60 -8.64 -6.92 -3.45
C TRP A 60 -8.80 -5.96 -4.63
N GLU A 61 -7.83 -5.04 -4.70
CA GLU A 61 -7.76 -4.14 -5.88
C GLU A 61 -6.50 -4.45 -6.69
N LEU A 62 -6.72 -4.42 -7.98
CA LEU A 62 -5.55 -4.74 -8.84
C LEU A 62 -4.88 -3.45 -9.31
N THR A 63 -3.55 -3.50 -9.13
CA THR A 63 -2.74 -2.35 -9.60
C THR A 63 -1.61 -2.86 -10.49
N GLU A 64 -0.81 -1.95 -10.96
CA GLU A 64 0.33 -2.31 -11.83
C GLU A 64 1.33 -3.23 -11.10
N ASP A 65 1.17 -3.31 -9.85
CA ASP A 65 2.10 -4.14 -9.04
C ASP A 65 1.95 -5.62 -9.39
N ALA A 66 0.73 -5.88 -9.77
CA ALA A 66 0.52 -7.30 -10.09
C ALA A 66 1.33 -7.71 -11.33
N ALA A 67 1.33 -6.85 -12.29
CA ALA A 67 2.11 -7.17 -13.50
C ALA A 67 3.63 -7.10 -13.22
N GLU A 68 4.02 -6.09 -12.45
CA GLU A 68 5.46 -5.93 -12.13
C GLU A 68 5.98 -7.13 -11.33
N SER A 69 5.24 -7.43 -10.34
CA SER A 69 5.72 -8.54 -9.47
C SER A 69 5.75 -9.86 -10.25
N THR A 70 4.82 -9.98 -11.20
CA THR A 70 4.82 -11.22 -12.02
C THR A 70 6.06 -11.24 -12.93
N LEU A 71 6.37 -10.08 -13.45
CA LEU A 71 7.59 -10.01 -14.30
C LEU A 71 8.83 -10.37 -13.50
N ILE A 72 8.91 -9.86 -12.29
CA ILE A 72 10.11 -10.15 -11.47
C ILE A 72 10.09 -11.64 -11.07
N ASP A 73 8.89 -12.11 -10.88
CA ASP A 73 8.79 -13.53 -10.48
C ASP A 73 9.25 -14.43 -11.65
N LEU A 74 8.91 -14.08 -12.90
CA LEU A 74 9.40 -14.87 -14.04
C LEU A 74 10.92 -14.87 -14.09
N ALA A 75 11.48 -13.77 -13.69
CA ALA A 75 12.95 -13.74 -13.62
C ALA A 75 13.48 -14.62 -12.49
N ALA A 76 12.76 -14.59 -11.41
CA ALA A 76 13.21 -15.46 -10.28
C ALA A 76 13.15 -16.93 -10.69
N ARG A 77 12.24 -17.28 -11.65
CA ARG A 77 12.13 -18.69 -12.09
C ARG A 77 13.05 -18.95 -13.29
N ARG A 78 13.83 -17.93 -13.65
CA ARG A 78 14.89 -18.01 -14.66
C ARG A 78 14.28 -18.14 -16.06
N VAL A 79 12.99 -17.81 -16.12
CA VAL A 79 12.40 -17.70 -17.47
C VAL A 79 12.90 -16.42 -18.16
N LEU A 80 13.02 -15.34 -17.34
CA LEU A 80 13.61 -14.07 -17.80
C LEU A 80 14.80 -13.70 -16.93
N GLU A 81 15.65 -12.81 -17.50
CA GLU A 81 16.81 -12.35 -16.70
C GLU A 81 16.95 -10.82 -16.84
N PHE A 82 17.18 -10.27 -15.53
CA PHE A 82 17.44 -8.81 -15.57
C PHE A 82 18.94 -8.55 -15.58
N ARG A 83 19.38 -7.73 -16.61
CA ARG A 83 20.80 -7.31 -16.62
C ARG A 83 20.91 -5.79 -16.49
N GLN A 84 21.86 -5.53 -15.53
CA GLN A 84 22.04 -4.08 -15.32
C GLN A 84 23.52 -3.72 -15.56
N PRO A 85 23.88 -3.21 -16.82
CA PRO A 85 25.25 -2.99 -17.29
C PRO A 85 25.93 -1.83 -16.57
N GLY A 86 25.22 -1.24 -15.32
CA GLY A 86 25.79 -0.14 -14.50
C GLY A 86 24.97 0.06 -13.22
N ASN A 87 25.27 1.33 -12.54
CA ASN A 87 24.65 1.53 -11.21
C ASN A 87 23.29 2.23 -11.35
N ASP A 88 22.98 2.48 -12.66
CA ASP A 88 21.67 3.14 -12.86
C ASP A 88 20.59 2.07 -13.16
N PRO A 89 19.58 1.98 -12.24
CA PRO A 89 18.53 0.97 -12.40
C PRO A 89 17.69 1.21 -13.66
N LEU A 90 17.69 2.38 -14.24
CA LEU A 90 16.89 2.67 -15.45
C LEU A 90 17.51 2.04 -16.69
N GLN A 91 18.73 1.63 -16.53
CA GLN A 91 19.38 1.03 -17.73
C GLN A 91 19.24 -0.49 -17.68
N THR A 92 18.32 -0.94 -16.88
CA THR A 92 18.14 -2.41 -16.75
C THR A 92 17.43 -2.95 -17.98
N THR A 93 18.02 -4.09 -18.50
CA THR A 93 17.40 -4.76 -19.66
C THR A 93 16.91 -6.14 -19.26
N VAL A 94 15.82 -6.53 -19.98
CA VAL A 94 15.25 -7.87 -19.70
C VAL A 94 15.65 -8.81 -20.84
N HIS A 95 16.18 -9.99 -20.44
CA HIS A 95 16.62 -10.97 -21.45
C HIS A 95 15.75 -12.24 -21.34
N VAL A 96 15.34 -12.68 -22.56
CA VAL A 96 14.56 -13.93 -22.58
C VAL A 96 15.52 -15.12 -22.52
N ARG A 97 15.39 -15.92 -21.47
CA ARG A 97 16.33 -17.06 -21.30
C ARG A 97 15.71 -18.35 -21.85
N GLU A 98 14.41 -18.47 -21.54
CA GLU A 98 13.70 -19.65 -22.05
C GLU A 98 12.67 -19.21 -23.09
N ALA A 99 12.76 -19.82 -24.28
CA ALA A 99 11.92 -19.35 -25.41
C ALA A 99 10.50 -19.90 -25.29
N ALA A 100 10.38 -21.02 -24.58
CA ALA A 100 9.00 -21.57 -24.46
C ALA A 100 8.82 -22.18 -23.06
N PRO A 101 8.56 -21.33 -22.15
CA PRO A 101 8.41 -21.85 -20.79
C PRO A 101 7.07 -22.57 -20.58
N SER A 102 7.09 -23.74 -19.87
CA SER A 102 5.82 -24.46 -19.56
C SER A 102 5.37 -24.13 -18.13
N GLY A 103 4.03 -24.17 -17.84
CA GLY A 103 3.51 -24.07 -16.45
C GLY A 103 3.16 -22.61 -16.10
N LEU A 104 3.03 -21.75 -17.21
CA LEU A 104 2.69 -20.36 -16.87
C LEU A 104 1.16 -20.19 -16.84
N ASN A 105 0.74 -19.39 -15.86
CA ASN A 105 -0.69 -19.02 -15.86
C ASN A 105 -1.03 -18.08 -17.01
N ALA A 106 -2.32 -17.88 -17.21
CA ALA A 106 -2.76 -17.07 -18.37
C ALA A 106 -2.14 -15.68 -18.33
N TYR A 107 -2.16 -15.04 -17.17
CA TYR A 107 -1.62 -13.65 -17.12
C TYR A 107 -0.09 -13.66 -17.18
N GLU A 108 0.59 -14.71 -16.68
CA GLU A 108 2.06 -14.82 -16.84
C GLU A 108 2.43 -14.99 -18.32
N THR A 109 1.62 -15.76 -18.97
CA THR A 109 1.88 -15.94 -20.41
C THR A 109 1.70 -14.62 -21.16
N MET A 110 0.70 -13.92 -20.74
CA MET A 110 0.46 -12.61 -21.41
C MET A 110 1.66 -11.68 -21.25
N ILE A 111 2.22 -11.65 -20.02
CA ILE A 111 3.37 -10.75 -19.78
C ILE A 111 4.60 -11.28 -20.54
N PHE A 112 4.79 -12.54 -20.52
CA PHE A 112 5.94 -13.12 -21.22
C PHE A 112 5.84 -12.85 -22.73
N GLU A 113 4.65 -13.12 -23.30
CA GLU A 113 4.48 -12.93 -24.76
C GLU A 113 4.69 -11.45 -25.14
N ARG A 114 4.32 -10.67 -24.27
CA ARG A 114 4.57 -9.25 -24.57
C ARG A 114 6.07 -8.94 -24.60
N ILE A 115 6.79 -9.40 -23.67
CA ILE A 115 8.25 -9.15 -23.64
C ILE A 115 8.90 -9.79 -24.88
N LYS A 116 8.41 -10.95 -25.14
CA LYS A 116 8.99 -11.66 -26.31
C LYS A 116 8.71 -10.88 -27.60
N ALA A 117 7.54 -10.33 -27.69
CA ALA A 117 7.18 -9.59 -28.90
C ALA A 117 8.02 -8.32 -29.06
N LEU A 118 8.46 -7.79 -27.95
CA LEU A 118 9.20 -6.51 -28.03
C LEU A 118 10.70 -6.77 -28.07
N ALA A 119 11.03 -8.01 -27.81
CA ALA A 119 12.47 -8.31 -27.68
C ALA A 119 13.14 -8.29 -29.04
N MET A 120 14.25 -7.52 -29.17
CA MET A 120 15.13 -7.60 -30.34
C MET A 120 16.43 -8.30 -29.96
N GLY A 121 16.67 -9.49 -30.66
CA GLY A 121 17.87 -10.29 -30.30
C GLY A 121 17.76 -10.88 -28.89
N GLY A 122 16.44 -11.04 -28.39
CA GLY A 122 16.23 -11.70 -27.08
C GLY A 122 16.36 -10.72 -25.90
N MET A 123 16.41 -9.40 -26.24
CA MET A 123 16.61 -8.43 -25.13
C MET A 123 15.66 -7.25 -25.34
N VAL A 124 15.17 -6.73 -24.13
CA VAL A 124 14.28 -5.56 -24.18
C VAL A 124 14.64 -4.63 -23.00
N PRO A 125 14.87 -3.36 -23.41
CA PRO A 125 15.06 -2.40 -22.30
C PRO A 125 13.75 -2.16 -21.53
N LEU A 126 13.94 -1.92 -20.17
CA LEU A 126 12.72 -1.76 -19.34
C LEU A 126 11.92 -0.53 -19.78
N THR A 127 12.56 0.48 -20.36
CA THR A 127 11.86 1.71 -20.77
C THR A 127 11.01 1.45 -22.03
N ALA A 128 11.33 0.34 -22.68
CA ALA A 128 10.59 0.05 -23.93
C ALA A 128 9.32 -0.75 -23.63
N LEU A 129 9.12 -1.08 -22.35
CA LEU A 129 7.96 -1.93 -22.01
C LEU A 129 6.70 -1.07 -21.88
N THR A 130 6.88 0.25 -21.87
CA THR A 130 5.72 1.14 -21.67
C THR A 130 4.94 1.24 -22.99
N PHE A 131 3.54 1.23 -22.80
CA PHE A 131 2.70 1.34 -23.99
C PHE A 131 2.75 2.76 -24.58
N ARG A 132 2.75 2.79 -25.89
CA ARG A 132 2.75 4.14 -26.52
C ARG A 132 1.33 4.66 -26.69
N ASP A 133 0.35 3.63 -26.84
CA ASP A 133 -1.07 3.98 -27.05
C ASP A 133 -1.89 3.66 -25.79
N GLU A 134 -2.69 4.67 -25.33
CA GLU A 134 -3.43 4.53 -24.06
C GLU A 134 -4.60 3.53 -24.21
N ALA A 135 -5.23 3.49 -25.37
CA ALA A 135 -6.37 2.55 -25.55
C ALA A 135 -5.89 1.09 -25.53
N GLN A 136 -4.75 0.89 -26.17
CA GLN A 136 -4.20 -0.49 -26.15
C GLN A 136 -3.78 -0.90 -24.74
N ALA A 137 -3.19 0.07 -24.01
CA ALA A 137 -2.81 -0.23 -22.61
C ALA A 137 -4.05 -0.57 -21.76
N ALA A 138 -5.17 0.16 -22.03
CA ALA A 138 -6.38 -0.06 -21.20
C ALA A 138 -6.99 -1.44 -21.51
N GLY A 139 -7.03 -1.77 -22.85
CA GLY A 139 -7.59 -3.09 -23.22
C GLY A 139 -6.74 -4.24 -22.65
N TRP A 140 -5.38 -4.09 -22.80
CA TRP A 140 -4.47 -5.13 -22.27
C TRP A 140 -4.61 -5.27 -20.75
N THR A 141 -4.67 -4.12 -20.04
CA THR A 141 -4.81 -4.15 -18.55
C THR A 141 -6.13 -4.81 -18.15
N LYS A 142 -7.14 -4.49 -18.91
CA LYS A 142 -8.45 -5.12 -18.58
C LYS A 142 -8.37 -6.64 -18.68
N ARG A 143 -7.73 -7.19 -19.69
CA ARG A 143 -7.63 -8.66 -19.85
C ARG A 143 -6.73 -9.26 -18.77
N LEU A 144 -5.59 -8.57 -18.54
CA LEU A 144 -4.70 -9.06 -17.47
C LEU A 144 -5.43 -9.11 -16.13
N ASN A 145 -6.19 -8.04 -15.84
CA ASN A 145 -6.91 -8.02 -14.55
C ASN A 145 -7.98 -9.13 -14.50
N ALA A 146 -8.59 -9.33 -15.62
CA ALA A 146 -9.62 -10.40 -15.64
C ALA A 146 -8.98 -11.76 -15.37
N ALA A 147 -7.81 -12.01 -15.98
CA ALA A 147 -7.14 -13.32 -15.78
C ALA A 147 -6.68 -13.50 -14.33
N ILE A 148 -6.20 -12.44 -13.73
CA ILE A 148 -5.75 -12.54 -12.32
C ILE A 148 -6.94 -12.77 -11.40
N VAL A 149 -8.02 -12.05 -11.68
CA VAL A 149 -9.21 -12.21 -10.82
C VAL A 149 -9.76 -13.63 -10.98
N ALA A 150 -9.74 -14.10 -12.22
CA ALA A 150 -10.24 -15.48 -12.42
C ALA A 150 -9.39 -16.48 -11.63
N ASP A 151 -8.09 -16.26 -11.64
CA ASP A 151 -7.20 -17.16 -10.86
C ASP A 151 -7.46 -17.03 -9.35
N ALA A 152 -7.60 -15.83 -8.89
CA ALA A 152 -7.87 -15.65 -7.44
C ALA A 152 -9.20 -16.28 -7.04
N ARG A 153 -10.21 -16.16 -7.90
CA ARG A 153 -11.53 -16.74 -7.57
C ARG A 153 -11.47 -18.25 -7.60
N SER A 154 -10.77 -18.78 -8.63
CA SER A 154 -10.68 -20.25 -8.70
C SER A 154 -10.01 -20.84 -7.46
N ARG A 155 -9.25 -19.99 -6.76
CA ARG A 155 -8.58 -20.49 -5.53
C ARG A 155 -9.42 -20.15 -4.29
N GLY A 156 -10.51 -19.54 -4.49
CA GLY A 156 -11.43 -19.19 -3.39
C GLY A 156 -10.92 -18.03 -2.55
N LEU A 157 -10.00 -17.23 -3.14
CA LEU A 157 -9.40 -16.16 -2.31
C LEU A 157 -10.17 -14.84 -2.50
N SER A 158 -10.94 -14.78 -3.59
CA SER A 158 -11.72 -13.54 -3.81
C SER A 158 -13.09 -13.89 -4.40
N GLN A 159 -13.94 -12.96 -4.24
CA GLN A 159 -15.28 -13.13 -4.85
C GLN A 159 -15.81 -11.76 -5.30
N ARG A 160 -16.89 -11.87 -6.18
CA ARG A 160 -17.46 -10.60 -6.69
C ARG A 160 -18.13 -9.82 -5.55
N ARG A 161 -17.92 -8.54 -5.69
CA ARG A 161 -18.55 -7.75 -4.61
C ARG A 161 -20.07 -7.86 -4.68
N PHE A 162 -20.61 -7.71 -5.97
CA PHE A 162 -22.05 -8.01 -6.17
C PHE A 162 -22.20 -9.33 -6.91
N SER A 163 -22.68 -10.28 -6.14
CA SER A 163 -22.91 -11.57 -6.82
C SER A 163 -24.08 -11.47 -7.81
N LYS A 164 -24.18 -12.39 -8.66
CA LYS A 164 -25.25 -12.35 -9.69
C LYS A 164 -26.63 -12.33 -9.03
N PRO A 165 -26.75 -13.02 -7.89
CA PRO A 165 -28.07 -12.97 -7.26
C PRO A 165 -28.37 -11.59 -6.67
N VAL A 166 -27.35 -11.00 -6.15
CA VAL A 166 -27.59 -9.65 -5.57
C VAL A 166 -27.96 -8.67 -6.71
N VAL A 167 -27.24 -8.77 -7.79
CA VAL A 167 -27.55 -7.85 -8.90
C VAL A 167 -28.97 -8.14 -9.41
N THR A 168 -29.26 -9.46 -9.49
CA THR A 168 -30.63 -9.82 -9.94
C THR A 168 -31.68 -9.30 -8.95
N ALA A 169 -31.41 -9.49 -7.68
CA ALA A 169 -32.37 -8.99 -6.66
C ALA A 169 -32.53 -7.46 -6.75
N LEU A 170 -31.40 -6.74 -6.93
CA LEU A 170 -31.51 -5.27 -6.98
C LEU A 170 -32.19 -4.84 -8.29
N SER A 171 -31.92 -5.66 -9.34
CA SER A 171 -32.56 -5.30 -10.63
C SER A 171 -34.07 -5.53 -10.55
N VAL A 172 -34.47 -6.67 -9.91
CA VAL A 172 -35.91 -6.94 -9.75
C VAL A 172 -36.54 -5.89 -8.82
N PHE A 173 -35.79 -5.57 -7.74
CA PHE A 173 -36.31 -4.56 -6.79
C PHE A 173 -36.43 -3.18 -7.45
N ALA A 174 -35.67 -2.97 -8.54
CA ALA A 174 -35.74 -1.68 -9.27
C ALA A 174 -37.12 -1.53 -9.94
N LEU A 175 -37.90 -2.65 -10.06
CA LEU A 175 -39.25 -2.55 -10.65
C LEU A 175 -40.21 -1.78 -9.73
N VAL A 176 -39.87 -1.77 -8.41
CA VAL A 176 -40.75 -1.08 -7.44
C VAL A 176 -40.75 0.44 -7.72
N PRO A 177 -39.57 1.10 -7.71
CA PRO A 177 -39.63 2.55 -8.00
C PRO A 177 -40.10 2.82 -9.44
N ALA A 178 -39.85 1.88 -10.39
CA ALA A 178 -40.34 2.08 -11.77
C ALA A 178 -41.86 2.00 -11.82
N PHE A 179 -42.35 0.97 -11.13
CA PHE A 179 -43.81 0.83 -11.07
C PHE A 179 -44.46 2.01 -10.34
N ALA A 180 -43.89 2.40 -9.21
CA ALA A 180 -44.42 3.54 -8.44
C ALA A 180 -44.44 4.82 -9.30
N LEU A 181 -43.36 4.98 -10.09
CA LEU A 181 -43.31 6.19 -10.95
C LEU A 181 -44.34 6.09 -12.08
N THR A 182 -44.51 4.89 -12.64
CA THR A 182 -45.49 4.72 -13.72
C THR A 182 -46.91 4.93 -13.19
N LEU A 183 -47.23 4.30 -12.03
CA LEU A 183 -48.57 4.48 -11.43
C LEU A 183 -48.85 5.95 -11.10
N ALA A 184 -47.81 6.56 -10.50
CA ALA A 184 -47.99 8.00 -10.18
C ALA A 184 -48.24 8.82 -11.45
N ALA A 185 -47.51 8.47 -12.51
CA ALA A 185 -47.66 9.22 -13.79
C ALA A 185 -49.00 8.91 -14.46
N LEU A 186 -49.48 7.63 -14.33
CA LEU A 186 -50.78 7.26 -14.93
C LEU A 186 -51.93 7.96 -14.21
N LEU A 187 -51.84 7.93 -12.85
CA LEU A 187 -52.90 8.60 -12.08
C LEU A 187 -52.95 10.10 -12.39
N TYR A 188 -51.79 10.52 -12.62
CA TYR A 188 -51.73 11.96 -12.97
C TYR A 188 -52.29 12.22 -14.36
N ASN A 189 -51.89 11.35 -15.38
CA ASN A 189 -52.33 11.56 -16.77
C ASN A 189 -53.85 11.33 -16.89
N ARG A 190 -54.43 10.35 -16.11
CA ARG A 190 -55.89 10.14 -16.12
C ARG A 190 -56.64 11.40 -15.66
N ARG A 191 -56.01 12.16 -14.86
CA ARG A 191 -56.72 13.35 -14.33
C ARG A 191 -56.58 14.54 -15.28
N THR A 192 -55.48 14.59 -15.98
CA THR A 192 -55.20 15.82 -16.75
C THR A 192 -55.40 15.55 -18.24
N GLY A 193 -55.96 14.31 -18.58
CA GLY A 193 -56.24 13.95 -19.99
C GLY A 193 -54.96 13.81 -20.81
N GLY A 194 -53.79 13.44 -20.25
CA GLY A 194 -52.47 13.28 -20.89
C GLY A 194 -52.32 11.86 -21.46
N ASP A 195 -51.33 11.68 -22.37
CA ASP A 195 -51.01 10.39 -23.04
C ASP A 195 -50.45 9.37 -22.03
N SER A 196 -51.12 8.23 -21.89
CA SER A 196 -50.73 7.17 -20.93
C SER A 196 -49.46 6.46 -21.38
N GLY A 197 -49.12 6.62 -22.76
CA GLY A 197 -47.88 5.98 -23.30
C GLY A 197 -46.62 6.57 -22.67
N VAL A 198 -46.58 7.80 -22.35
CA VAL A 198 -45.39 8.47 -21.80
C VAL A 198 -45.13 8.00 -20.37
N SER A 199 -46.18 7.56 -19.61
CA SER A 199 -46.01 7.10 -18.22
C SER A 199 -45.27 5.76 -18.17
N PHE A 200 -45.53 4.92 -19.21
CA PHE A 200 -44.85 3.60 -19.23
C PHE A 200 -43.40 3.76 -19.68
N VAL A 201 -43.19 4.67 -20.61
CA VAL A 201 -41.81 4.89 -21.09
C VAL A 201 -40.93 5.41 -19.95
N LEU A 202 -41.43 6.26 -19.09
CA LEU A 202 -40.64 6.81 -17.94
C LEU A 202 -40.30 5.70 -16.95
N GLY A 203 -41.30 4.87 -16.67
CA GLY A 203 -41.01 3.74 -15.75
C GLY A 203 -39.96 2.78 -16.33
N ILE A 204 -40.07 2.48 -17.65
CA ILE A 204 -39.12 1.55 -18.29
C ILE A 204 -37.71 2.17 -18.29
N PHE A 205 -37.66 3.43 -18.60
CA PHE A 205 -36.34 4.10 -18.59
C PHE A 205 -35.72 4.06 -17.19
N LEU A 206 -36.51 4.43 -16.16
CA LEU A 206 -35.95 4.41 -14.79
C LEU A 206 -35.50 2.99 -14.40
N TRP A 207 -36.27 1.98 -14.81
CA TRP A 207 -35.86 0.60 -14.47
C TRP A 207 -34.52 0.26 -15.13
N PHE A 208 -34.36 0.60 -16.48
CA PHE A 208 -33.08 0.29 -17.15
C PHE A 208 -31.92 1.07 -16.53
N ALA A 209 -32.25 2.34 -16.16
CA ALA A 209 -31.19 3.14 -15.51
C ALA A 209 -30.74 2.48 -14.20
N LEU A 210 -31.66 2.06 -13.38
CA LEU A 210 -31.29 1.47 -12.07
C LEU A 210 -30.68 0.08 -12.28
N PHE A 211 -31.19 -0.63 -13.32
CA PHE A 211 -30.58 -1.94 -13.65
C PHE A 211 -29.11 -1.74 -14.05
N TYR A 212 -28.93 -0.77 -14.91
CA TYR A 212 -27.55 -0.48 -15.34
C TYR A 212 -26.65 -0.15 -14.14
N VAL A 213 -27.19 0.68 -13.24
CA VAL A 213 -26.38 1.06 -12.05
C VAL A 213 -26.11 -0.19 -11.20
N ALA A 214 -27.08 -1.08 -11.05
CA ALA A 214 -26.89 -2.29 -10.22
C ALA A 214 -25.92 -3.27 -10.91
N GLY A 215 -25.82 -3.21 -12.28
CA GLY A 215 -25.03 -4.22 -13.04
C GLY A 215 -23.60 -3.76 -13.25
N LYS A 216 -23.34 -2.53 -12.88
CA LYS A 216 -21.94 -2.08 -13.05
C LYS A 216 -21.00 -2.81 -12.09
N SER A 217 -19.79 -3.40 -12.77
CA SER A 217 -18.81 -4.17 -11.96
C SER A 217 -18.19 -3.30 -10.86
N ARG A 218 -18.29 -3.79 -9.55
CA ARG A 218 -17.87 -2.93 -8.42
C ARG A 218 -16.64 -3.53 -7.74
N GLY A 219 -15.99 -4.36 -8.67
CA GLY A 219 -14.69 -4.82 -8.14
C GLY A 219 -14.84 -6.15 -7.38
N GLU A 220 -13.71 -6.49 -6.56
CA GLU A 220 -13.66 -7.80 -5.87
C GLU A 220 -13.73 -7.59 -4.35
N ARG A 221 -14.32 -8.68 -3.72
CA ARG A 221 -14.32 -8.61 -2.24
C ARG A 221 -13.68 -9.85 -1.64
N ASP A 222 -13.46 -9.69 -0.25
CA ASP A 222 -12.63 -10.73 0.41
C ASP A 222 -13.46 -11.98 0.69
N THR A 223 -12.83 -13.19 0.80
CA THR A 223 -13.34 -14.45 1.37
C THR A 223 -12.57 -14.79 2.65
N PRO A 224 -13.13 -15.58 3.51
CA PRO A 224 -12.38 -15.96 4.73
C PRO A 224 -11.00 -16.53 4.40
N ALA A 225 -10.96 -17.36 3.39
CA ALA A 225 -9.64 -17.90 3.00
C ALA A 225 -8.74 -16.78 2.44
N GLY A 226 -9.33 -15.88 1.68
CA GLY A 226 -8.55 -14.73 1.15
C GLY A 226 -7.99 -13.84 2.25
N ARG A 227 -8.75 -13.70 3.29
CA ARG A 227 -8.26 -12.82 4.39
C ARG A 227 -7.11 -13.49 5.15
N GLN A 228 -7.26 -14.72 5.28
CA GLN A 228 -6.17 -15.41 5.99
C GLN A 228 -4.88 -15.37 5.16
N ALA A 229 -5.09 -15.56 3.88
CA ALA A 229 -3.89 -15.49 3.02
C ALA A 229 -3.30 -14.08 3.00
N ALA A 230 -4.18 -13.12 2.92
CA ALA A 230 -3.68 -11.73 2.95
C ALA A 230 -2.93 -11.43 4.25
N ALA A 231 -3.46 -11.91 5.37
CA ALA A 231 -2.80 -11.65 6.67
C ALA A 231 -1.39 -12.24 6.68
N ARG A 232 -1.22 -13.41 6.11
CA ARG A 232 0.12 -14.03 6.10
C ARG A 232 1.10 -13.22 5.26
N TRP A 233 0.58 -12.72 4.17
CA TRP A 233 1.49 -11.95 3.30
C TRP A 233 1.75 -10.55 3.87
N LEU A 234 0.75 -10.06 4.61
CA LEU A 234 1.02 -8.75 5.28
C LEU A 234 2.08 -8.88 6.37
N GLY A 235 2.17 -10.11 7.01
CA GLY A 235 3.31 -10.37 7.93
C GLY A 235 4.66 -10.26 7.21
N LEU A 236 4.65 -10.84 5.95
CA LEU A 236 5.91 -10.73 5.16
C LEU A 236 6.19 -9.27 4.81
N LYS A 237 5.13 -8.55 4.43
CA LYS A 237 5.31 -7.11 4.14
C LYS A 237 5.94 -6.37 5.33
N ALA A 238 5.41 -6.63 6.51
CA ALA A 238 5.96 -5.95 7.70
C ALA A 238 7.44 -6.31 7.90
N TYR A 239 7.79 -7.57 7.67
CA TYR A 239 9.20 -8.01 7.83
C TYR A 239 10.10 -7.31 6.82
N LEU A 240 9.64 -7.23 5.54
CA LEU A 240 10.50 -6.64 4.49
C LEU A 240 10.63 -5.14 4.68
N ARG A 241 9.58 -4.50 5.19
CA ARG A 241 9.67 -3.04 5.42
C ARG A 241 10.61 -2.71 6.58
N ALA A 242 10.68 -3.65 7.43
CA ALA A 242 11.61 -3.41 8.57
C ALA A 242 13.06 -3.33 8.09
N HIS A 243 13.28 -3.74 6.86
CA HIS A 243 14.65 -3.64 6.31
C HIS A 243 14.71 -2.52 5.27
N GLU A 244 15.18 -1.36 5.74
CA GLU A 244 15.06 -0.10 4.96
C GLU A 244 15.79 -0.23 3.61
N SER A 245 16.79 -1.18 3.51
CA SER A 245 17.56 -1.23 2.25
C SER A 245 16.80 -2.03 1.18
N PHE A 246 15.80 -2.77 1.72
CA PHE A 246 15.06 -3.62 0.76
C PHE A 246 14.26 -2.76 -0.23
N ALA A 247 13.80 -1.66 0.23
CA ALA A 247 12.97 -0.78 -0.63
C ALA A 247 13.78 -0.21 -1.80
N ASP A 248 15.12 -0.27 -1.69
CA ASP A 248 15.95 0.44 -2.69
C ASP A 248 16.60 -0.57 -3.65
N LEU A 249 16.16 -1.85 -3.60
CA LEU A 249 16.82 -2.85 -4.46
C LEU A 249 16.28 -2.73 -5.89
N PRO A 250 17.27 -2.77 -6.87
CA PRO A 250 16.85 -2.73 -8.28
C PRO A 250 16.32 -4.09 -8.75
N PRO A 251 15.61 -4.04 -9.87
CA PRO A 251 15.01 -5.28 -10.38
C PRO A 251 16.07 -6.37 -10.61
N ALA A 252 17.31 -6.00 -10.91
CA ALA A 252 18.35 -7.02 -11.19
C ALA A 252 18.74 -7.77 -9.92
N ALA A 253 18.37 -7.22 -8.79
CA ALA A 253 18.71 -7.87 -7.51
C ALA A 253 17.92 -9.17 -7.32
N VAL A 254 17.02 -9.38 -8.30
CA VAL A 254 16.22 -10.63 -8.19
C VAL A 254 17.14 -11.84 -8.30
N THR A 255 18.31 -11.68 -8.83
CA THR A 255 19.25 -12.82 -8.96
C THR A 255 19.74 -13.27 -7.57
N VAL A 256 19.79 -12.23 -6.65
CA VAL A 256 20.30 -12.58 -5.30
C VAL A 256 19.12 -12.84 -4.37
N TRP A 257 18.06 -12.02 -4.56
CA TRP A 257 16.97 -12.06 -3.55
C TRP A 257 15.83 -12.95 -4.07
N ASP A 258 15.97 -13.42 -5.24
CA ASP A 258 15.06 -14.40 -5.88
C ASP A 258 13.59 -14.07 -5.60
N ARG A 259 12.79 -15.02 -5.15
CA ARG A 259 11.33 -14.87 -5.01
C ARG A 259 10.97 -13.80 -3.98
N TYR A 260 11.85 -13.43 -3.06
CA TYR A 260 11.56 -12.37 -2.07
C TYR A 260 11.35 -11.01 -2.75
N LEU A 261 12.16 -10.84 -3.84
CA LEU A 261 11.97 -9.52 -4.50
C LEU A 261 10.63 -9.46 -5.22
N SER A 262 10.22 -10.60 -5.79
CA SER A 262 8.91 -10.60 -6.47
C SER A 262 7.76 -10.39 -5.49
N TYR A 263 7.81 -11.05 -4.42
CA TYR A 263 6.71 -10.93 -3.45
C TYR A 263 6.83 -9.61 -2.67
N GLY A 264 8.11 -9.18 -2.53
CA GLY A 264 8.27 -7.82 -1.95
C GLY A 264 7.61 -6.75 -2.82
N ASP A 265 7.76 -7.03 -4.16
CA ASP A 265 7.10 -6.06 -5.07
C ASP A 265 5.58 -6.21 -5.00
N ALA A 266 5.12 -7.44 -4.85
CA ALA A 266 3.66 -7.69 -4.79
C ALA A 266 3.03 -7.04 -3.57
N VAL A 267 3.75 -6.98 -2.48
CA VAL A 267 3.14 -6.43 -1.24
C VAL A 267 3.51 -4.96 -1.11
N GLY A 268 4.21 -4.48 -2.12
CA GLY A 268 4.47 -3.03 -2.17
C GLY A 268 5.68 -2.63 -1.32
N ALA A 269 6.71 -3.50 -1.22
CA ALA A 269 7.86 -3.19 -0.33
C ALA A 269 9.06 -2.78 -1.17
N THR A 270 8.93 -2.76 -2.61
CA THR A 270 10.11 -2.51 -3.45
C THR A 270 9.87 -1.22 -4.26
N ARG A 271 10.33 -0.14 -3.80
CA ARG A 271 10.08 1.19 -4.42
C ARG A 271 10.83 1.31 -5.75
N VAL A 272 12.16 1.05 -5.71
CA VAL A 272 12.97 1.30 -6.91
C VAL A 272 12.46 0.42 -8.06
N CYS A 273 12.04 -0.83 -7.71
CA CYS A 273 11.50 -1.70 -8.79
C CYS A 273 10.23 -1.10 -9.39
N ALA A 274 9.39 -0.59 -8.51
CA ALA A 274 8.12 0.00 -9.01
C ALA A 274 8.39 1.25 -9.86
N ALA A 275 9.43 1.97 -9.48
CA ALA A 275 9.72 3.22 -10.23
C ALA A 275 10.36 2.88 -11.58
N VAL A 276 11.15 1.78 -11.63
CA VAL A 276 11.94 1.52 -12.85
C VAL A 276 11.08 0.70 -13.83
N ILE A 277 10.29 -0.19 -13.22
CA ILE A 277 9.48 -1.02 -14.14
C ILE A 277 8.14 -0.30 -14.38
N ASP A 278 8.15 0.39 -15.50
CA ASP A 278 6.93 1.13 -15.87
C ASP A 278 6.30 0.46 -17.09
N LEU A 279 5.25 -0.28 -16.88
CA LEU A 279 4.60 -0.95 -18.04
C LEU A 279 3.54 -0.04 -18.66
N GLY A 280 3.69 1.35 -18.22
CA GLY A 280 2.74 2.29 -18.87
C GLY A 280 1.30 2.05 -18.44
N MET A 281 1.25 1.18 -17.33
CA MET A 281 -0.07 0.88 -16.74
C MET A 281 -0.27 1.69 -15.47
N GLY A 282 0.57 2.83 -15.40
CA GLY A 282 0.60 3.62 -14.13
C GLY A 282 -0.81 3.99 -13.67
N ASN A 283 -1.07 3.35 -12.43
CA ASN A 283 -2.32 3.73 -11.74
C ASN A 283 -2.14 5.07 -10.99
N ARG A 284 -2.54 6.15 -11.71
CA ARG A 284 -2.44 7.49 -11.06
C ARG A 284 -3.16 7.50 -9.70
N ASN A 285 -3.84 6.48 -9.34
CA ASN A 285 -4.64 6.48 -8.10
C ASN A 285 -3.86 5.85 -6.94
N LYS A 286 -2.58 5.40 -7.22
CA LYS A 286 -1.73 4.87 -6.13
C LYS A 286 -0.27 5.26 -6.38
N VAL A 287 0.21 6.12 -5.48
CA VAL A 287 1.57 6.65 -5.70
C VAL A 287 2.39 6.52 -4.41
N TRP A 288 3.84 6.43 -4.54
CA TRP A 288 4.72 6.28 -3.37
C TRP A 288 5.03 7.66 -2.76
N SER A 289 4.96 7.56 -1.41
CA SER A 289 5.34 8.81 -0.70
C SER A 289 6.33 8.46 0.44
N SER A 290 7.32 9.29 0.55
CA SER A 290 8.27 9.11 1.66
C SER A 290 7.96 10.05 2.82
N PHE A 291 6.90 10.79 2.62
CA PHE A 291 6.53 11.80 3.62
C PHE A 291 5.94 11.12 4.86
N GLY A 292 6.59 11.45 6.18
CA GLY A 292 6.07 10.80 7.42
C GLY A 292 7.08 9.79 7.97
N GLY A 293 8.34 9.76 7.40
CA GLY A 293 9.49 9.06 8.01
C GLY A 293 9.55 7.60 7.53
N THR A 294 8.53 7.08 6.82
CA THR A 294 8.62 5.73 6.22
C THR A 294 8.01 5.77 4.82
N TRP A 295 8.65 5.03 3.92
CA TRP A 295 8.07 4.92 2.56
C TRP A 295 6.77 4.10 2.58
N HIS A 296 5.84 4.75 2.01
CA HIS A 296 4.58 3.97 1.95
C HIS A 296 3.79 4.41 0.72
N ARG A 297 2.81 3.61 0.34
CA ARG A 297 2.00 3.88 -0.87
C ARG A 297 0.70 4.60 -0.46
N VAL A 298 0.37 5.64 -1.40
CA VAL A 298 -0.80 6.46 -1.05
C VAL A 298 -1.81 6.36 -2.21
N LYS A 299 -3.06 5.99 -1.82
CA LYS A 299 -4.16 5.99 -2.82
C LYS A 299 -4.71 7.41 -3.04
N VAL A 300 -4.72 7.76 -4.45
CA VAL A 300 -5.18 9.12 -4.73
C VAL A 300 -6.53 9.04 -5.47
N LYS A 301 -7.54 9.70 -4.89
CA LYS A 301 -8.84 9.81 -5.58
C LYS A 301 -8.92 11.13 -6.37
N TYR A 302 -9.40 10.95 -7.67
CA TYR A 302 -9.53 12.16 -8.53
C TYR A 302 -11.02 12.41 -8.83
N PRO A 303 -11.55 13.39 -8.13
CA PRO A 303 -12.97 13.65 -8.36
C PRO A 303 -13.23 14.23 -9.76
N SER A 304 -14.09 13.52 -10.57
CA SER A 304 -14.36 14.10 -11.91
C SER A 304 -15.84 14.41 -12.08
N VAL A 305 -16.71 14.09 -11.12
CA VAL A 305 -18.15 14.23 -11.41
C VAL A 305 -18.76 15.19 -10.38
N PHE A 306 -17.89 15.86 -9.67
CA PHE A 306 -18.48 16.79 -8.70
C PHE A 306 -18.57 18.18 -9.32
N PRO A 307 -19.84 18.67 -9.60
CA PRO A 307 -20.02 19.95 -10.29
C PRO A 307 -19.33 21.10 -9.57
N ARG A 308 -18.91 20.87 -8.35
CA ARG A 308 -18.31 21.99 -7.59
C ARG A 308 -16.78 21.90 -7.60
N TYR A 309 -16.32 20.84 -7.87
CA TYR A 309 -14.88 20.58 -7.74
C TYR A 309 -14.09 21.59 -8.58
N GLY A 310 -13.15 22.34 -7.90
CA GLY A 310 -12.18 23.22 -8.60
C GLY A 310 -12.81 24.55 -9.02
N GLN A 311 -14.11 24.79 -8.62
CA GLN A 311 -14.75 26.06 -9.05
C GLN A 311 -14.40 27.19 -8.08
N THR A 312 -14.39 28.50 -8.69
CA THR A 312 -14.11 29.68 -7.83
C THR A 312 -15.36 30.08 -7.03
N ALA A 313 -15.07 30.74 -5.86
CA ALA A 313 -16.20 31.13 -4.98
C ALA A 313 -17.15 32.10 -5.70
N LEU A 314 -16.55 32.93 -6.53
CA LEU A 314 -17.41 33.93 -7.22
C LEU A 314 -18.35 33.22 -8.21
N ARG A 315 -17.78 32.31 -8.95
CA ARG A 315 -18.63 31.57 -9.91
C ARG A 315 -19.75 30.80 -9.18
N LEU A 316 -19.44 30.12 -8.12
CA LEU A 316 -20.48 29.38 -7.38
C LEU A 316 -21.49 30.35 -6.75
N ALA A 317 -20.96 31.55 -6.30
CA ALA A 317 -21.89 32.54 -5.73
C ALA A 317 -22.86 33.05 -6.82
N LEU A 318 -22.29 33.30 -8.03
CA LEU A 318 -23.18 33.78 -9.12
C LEU A 318 -24.18 32.70 -9.50
N LYS A 319 -23.72 31.37 -9.56
CA LYS A 319 -24.66 30.27 -9.85
C LYS A 319 -25.76 30.16 -8.79
N SER A 320 -25.30 30.40 -7.59
CA SER A 320 -26.31 30.30 -6.51
C SER A 320 -27.31 31.46 -6.59
N VAL A 321 -26.81 32.70 -6.89
CA VAL A 321 -27.72 33.86 -6.98
C VAL A 321 -28.64 33.67 -8.19
N ALA A 322 -28.02 33.23 -9.30
CA ALA A 322 -28.85 33.01 -10.49
C ALA A 322 -29.95 31.98 -10.20
N ALA A 323 -29.54 30.87 -9.56
CA ALA A 323 -30.55 29.85 -9.22
C ALA A 323 -31.65 30.41 -8.32
N LEU A 324 -31.26 31.32 -7.36
CA LEU A 324 -32.27 31.89 -6.44
C LEU A 324 -33.16 32.89 -7.17
N VAL A 325 -32.56 33.66 -8.13
CA VAL A 325 -33.36 34.62 -8.90
C VAL A 325 -34.36 33.85 -9.78
N ILE A 326 -33.84 32.72 -10.39
CA ILE A 326 -34.74 31.91 -11.22
C ILE A 326 -35.89 31.37 -10.35
N ALA A 327 -35.45 30.92 -9.20
CA ALA A 327 -36.53 30.45 -8.29
C ALA A 327 -37.52 31.57 -7.97
N ALA A 328 -36.99 32.85 -7.75
CA ALA A 328 -37.87 33.99 -7.41
C ALA A 328 -38.73 34.39 -8.62
N LEU A 329 -38.13 34.33 -9.83
CA LEU A 329 -38.86 34.73 -11.05
C LEU A 329 -39.98 33.71 -11.35
N ILE A 330 -39.57 32.40 -11.15
CA ILE A 330 -40.59 31.34 -11.37
C ILE A 330 -41.74 31.51 -10.36
N THR A 331 -41.33 31.89 -9.11
CA THR A 331 -42.39 32.09 -8.09
C THR A 331 -43.25 33.32 -8.44
N ARG A 332 -42.61 34.47 -8.86
CA ARG A 332 -43.31 35.72 -9.18
C ARG A 332 -44.20 35.54 -10.42
N TYR A 333 -43.70 34.85 -11.50
CA TYR A 333 -44.46 34.66 -12.75
C TYR A 333 -45.58 33.63 -12.53
N ASN A 334 -45.24 32.61 -11.73
CA ASN A 334 -46.31 31.67 -11.35
C ASN A 334 -47.41 32.34 -10.51
N ALA A 335 -47.08 33.34 -9.61
CA ALA A 335 -48.08 34.08 -8.82
C ALA A 335 -48.95 34.96 -9.73
N ILE A 336 -48.41 35.43 -10.89
CA ILE A 336 -49.11 36.30 -11.86
C ILE A 336 -49.85 35.42 -12.87
N ALA A 337 -49.35 34.33 -13.37
CA ALA A 337 -49.91 33.38 -14.36
C ALA A 337 -51.01 32.52 -13.74
N PHE A 338 -51.01 32.24 -12.40
CA PHE A 338 -52.03 31.39 -11.73
C PHE A 338 -53.20 32.25 -11.24
N ASP A 339 -52.99 33.67 -11.24
CA ASP A 339 -54.12 34.59 -11.00
C ASP A 339 -54.99 34.71 -12.26
N PHE A 340 -54.60 34.13 -13.46
CA PHE A 340 -55.32 34.28 -14.73
C PHE A 340 -55.63 32.90 -15.32
N ALA A 341 -55.35 31.76 -14.60
CA ALA A 341 -55.48 30.43 -15.23
C ALA A 341 -56.73 29.72 -14.68
N PRO A 342 -57.74 29.33 -15.59
CA PRO A 342 -58.96 28.60 -15.25
C PRO A 342 -58.67 27.32 -14.44
N ASP A 343 -59.28 27.04 -13.28
CA ASP A 343 -59.33 26.00 -12.25
C ASP A 343 -59.05 24.60 -12.85
N SER A 344 -58.77 24.43 -14.25
CA SER A 344 -58.71 23.11 -14.89
C SER A 344 -57.28 22.79 -15.35
N VAL A 345 -56.21 23.63 -15.12
CA VAL A 345 -54.80 23.46 -15.50
C VAL A 345 -53.95 23.46 -14.23
N THR A 346 -54.37 22.94 -12.94
CA THR A 346 -53.74 23.49 -11.71
C THR A 346 -53.36 22.33 -10.79
N SER A 347 -52.80 21.04 -11.35
CA SER A 347 -52.24 20.35 -10.14
C SER A 347 -50.92 19.67 -10.51
N TRP A 348 -50.53 19.14 -11.80
CA TRP A 348 -49.18 18.60 -12.13
C TRP A 348 -48.26 19.72 -12.62
N VAL A 349 -48.99 20.74 -13.29
CA VAL A 349 -48.20 21.92 -13.71
C VAL A 349 -47.80 22.73 -12.47
N ALA A 350 -48.62 22.67 -11.42
CA ALA A 350 -48.31 23.40 -10.16
C ALA A 350 -47.24 22.65 -9.36
N LEU A 351 -47.23 21.29 -9.29
CA LEU A 351 -46.17 20.48 -8.63
C LEU A 351 -44.86 20.56 -9.42
N ALA A 352 -44.97 20.32 -10.75
CA ALA A 352 -43.75 20.52 -11.57
C ALA A 352 -43.19 21.93 -11.39
N VAL A 353 -44.18 22.90 -11.26
CA VAL A 353 -43.71 24.31 -11.06
C VAL A 353 -43.10 24.45 -9.66
N ARG A 354 -43.62 23.68 -8.60
CA ARG A 354 -43.06 23.77 -7.21
C ARG A 354 -41.71 23.03 -7.14
N ILE A 355 -41.64 21.85 -7.81
CA ILE A 355 -40.35 21.14 -7.85
C ILE A 355 -39.35 22.00 -8.66
N LEU A 356 -39.89 22.61 -9.71
CA LEU A 356 -39.03 23.51 -10.51
C LEU A 356 -38.58 24.72 -9.69
N ILE A 357 -39.42 25.11 -8.67
CA ILE A 357 -39.03 26.25 -7.83
C ILE A 357 -38.13 25.76 -6.69
N LEU A 358 -38.49 24.51 -6.11
CA LEU A 358 -37.78 24.03 -4.89
C LEU A 358 -36.36 23.60 -5.25
N TRP A 359 -36.22 23.05 -6.40
CA TRP A 359 -34.88 22.54 -6.73
C TRP A 359 -33.86 23.69 -6.84
N PRO A 360 -34.07 24.77 -7.67
CA PRO A 360 -33.07 25.85 -7.73
C PRO A 360 -32.91 26.57 -6.39
N LEU A 361 -34.09 26.61 -5.63
CA LEU A 361 -33.99 27.25 -4.31
C LEU A 361 -33.06 26.46 -3.39
N LEU A 362 -33.28 25.08 -3.30
CA LEU A 362 -32.44 24.25 -2.42
C LEU A 362 -31.01 24.20 -2.96
N TYR A 363 -30.91 24.01 -4.27
CA TYR A 363 -29.56 24.01 -4.88
C TYR A 363 -28.85 25.35 -4.66
N GLY A 364 -29.60 26.50 -4.96
CA GLY A 364 -28.96 27.84 -4.75
C GLY A 364 -28.58 28.07 -3.28
N GLY A 365 -29.59 27.70 -2.32
CA GLY A 365 -29.29 27.88 -0.87
C GLY A 365 -28.08 27.03 -0.44
N TYR A 366 -28.10 25.71 -0.82
CA TYR A 366 -27.00 24.80 -0.42
C TYR A 366 -25.66 25.30 -0.99
N THR A 367 -25.59 25.66 -2.26
CA THR A 367 -24.33 26.11 -2.87
C THR A 367 -23.85 27.43 -2.25
N LEU A 368 -24.83 28.32 -1.92
CA LEU A 368 -24.43 29.61 -1.30
C LEU A 368 -23.84 29.38 0.09
N LEU A 369 -24.64 28.56 0.86
CA LEU A 369 -24.12 28.29 2.22
C LEU A 369 -22.78 27.56 2.15
N GLY A 370 -22.72 26.50 1.29
CA GLY A 370 -21.44 25.76 1.13
C GLY A 370 -20.29 26.70 0.71
N THR A 371 -20.60 27.65 -0.21
CA THR A 371 -19.56 28.60 -0.66
C THR A 371 -19.13 29.53 0.49
N LEU A 372 -20.14 29.97 1.25
CA LEU A 372 -19.81 30.86 2.39
C LEU A 372 -18.93 30.14 3.41
N VAL A 373 -19.38 28.85 3.75
CA VAL A 373 -18.59 28.09 4.74
C VAL A 373 -17.20 27.81 4.16
N ASP A 374 -17.15 27.53 2.89
CA ASP A 374 -15.87 27.18 2.23
C ASP A 374 -14.91 28.38 2.26
N VAL A 375 -15.42 29.62 2.13
CA VAL A 375 -14.56 30.82 2.11
C VAL A 375 -14.09 31.15 3.54
N LEU A 376 -14.95 30.71 4.48
CA LEU A 376 -14.63 31.15 5.86
C LEU A 376 -13.73 30.12 6.55
N THR A 377 -13.55 28.93 5.90
CA THR A 377 -12.81 27.90 6.67
C THR A 377 -11.74 27.28 5.76
N PRO A 378 -10.68 28.15 5.40
CA PRO A 378 -9.63 27.50 4.59
C PRO A 378 -8.80 26.50 5.41
N VAL A 379 -8.27 25.47 4.58
CA VAL A 379 -7.45 24.45 5.28
C VAL A 379 -6.01 24.51 4.74
N THR A 380 -5.14 24.31 5.75
CA THR A 380 -3.71 24.25 5.34
C THR A 380 -3.20 22.80 5.45
N VAL A 381 -2.62 22.40 4.30
CA VAL A 381 -2.11 21.01 4.27
C VAL A 381 -0.63 21.03 3.89
N THR A 382 0.16 20.37 4.74
CA THR A 382 1.59 20.24 4.41
C THR A 382 1.93 18.78 4.08
N GLY A 383 2.58 18.73 2.88
CA GLY A 383 2.93 17.33 2.54
C GLY A 383 3.72 17.27 1.23
N GLU A 384 3.99 15.99 0.82
CA GLU A 384 4.78 15.76 -0.41
C GLU A 384 3.84 15.70 -1.62
N VAL A 385 4.40 16.39 -2.73
CA VAL A 385 3.60 16.36 -3.96
C VAL A 385 3.82 15.02 -4.67
N LEU A 386 2.65 14.35 -4.82
CA LEU A 386 2.77 12.98 -5.34
C LEU A 386 2.54 12.97 -6.85
N TRP A 387 1.64 13.81 -7.21
CA TRP A 387 1.30 13.75 -8.65
C TRP A 387 0.70 15.10 -9.07
N LEU A 388 1.06 15.43 -10.39
CA LEU A 388 0.52 16.69 -10.97
C LEU A 388 0.10 16.43 -12.42
N GLN A 389 -1.27 16.70 -12.69
CA GLN A 389 -1.75 16.45 -14.07
C GLN A 389 -2.76 17.52 -14.47
N THR A 390 -2.67 17.67 -15.87
CA THR A 390 -3.62 18.69 -16.38
C THR A 390 -5.04 18.11 -16.43
N TRP A 391 -5.96 18.87 -15.84
CA TRP A 391 -7.38 18.42 -15.75
C TRP A 391 -8.23 19.22 -16.74
N LYS A 392 -8.20 20.52 -16.69
CA LYS A 392 -9.05 21.31 -17.60
C LYS A 392 -8.15 22.22 -18.45
N THR A 393 -8.59 22.20 -19.77
CA THR A 393 -7.84 23.10 -20.66
C THR A 393 -8.79 24.13 -21.29
N ARG A 394 -8.24 25.23 -21.54
CA ARG A 394 -9.04 26.28 -22.19
C ARG A 394 -8.57 26.44 -23.64
N SER A 395 -9.67 26.30 -24.57
CA SER A 395 -9.34 26.41 -26.01
C SER A 395 -9.08 27.87 -26.40
N GLN A 396 -8.02 28.13 -27.12
CA GLN A 396 -7.66 29.51 -27.53
C GLN A 396 -8.00 29.72 -29.01
N GLY A 397 -8.98 28.89 -29.52
CA GLY A 397 -9.30 29.05 -30.96
C GLY A 397 -8.96 27.77 -31.73
N GLU A 398 -9.66 27.54 -33.02
CA GLU A 398 -9.61 26.27 -33.81
C GLU A 398 -8.19 25.97 -34.27
N ASP A 399 -7.19 27.05 -34.15
CA ASP A 399 -5.84 26.72 -34.67
C ASP A 399 -4.78 26.99 -33.60
N GLU A 400 -5.20 27.12 -32.32
CA GLU A 400 -4.20 27.35 -31.26
C GLU A 400 -4.33 26.26 -30.19
N PRO A 401 -3.14 25.82 -29.74
CA PRO A 401 -3.18 24.74 -28.74
C PRO A 401 -3.85 25.21 -27.43
N SER A 402 -4.69 24.33 -26.88
CA SER A 402 -5.40 24.59 -25.60
C SER A 402 -4.42 24.81 -24.44
N ILE A 403 -4.77 25.87 -23.63
CA ILE A 403 -3.91 26.13 -22.46
C ILE A 403 -4.54 25.52 -21.21
N PRO A 404 -3.62 24.89 -20.46
CA PRO A 404 -4.13 24.24 -19.25
C PRO A 404 -4.54 25.28 -18.18
N VAL A 405 -5.71 25.06 -17.61
CA VAL A 405 -6.21 26.05 -16.63
C VAL A 405 -6.18 25.42 -15.24
N LEU A 406 -6.50 24.09 -15.14
CA LEU A 406 -6.54 23.47 -13.80
C LEU A 406 -5.78 22.15 -13.84
N HIS A 407 -5.10 21.95 -12.68
CA HIS A 407 -4.36 20.66 -12.57
C HIS A 407 -4.87 19.88 -11.36
N HIS A 408 -4.85 18.57 -11.55
CA HIS A 408 -4.96 17.73 -10.33
C HIS A 408 -3.63 17.70 -9.55
N LEU A 409 -3.79 18.14 -8.30
CA LEU A 409 -2.57 18.14 -7.45
C LEU A 409 -2.79 17.20 -6.26
N ALA A 410 -2.03 16.09 -6.31
CA ALA A 410 -2.13 15.12 -5.18
C ALA A 410 -0.98 15.34 -4.19
N VAL A 411 -1.47 15.54 -2.88
CA VAL A 411 -0.44 15.82 -1.84
C VAL A 411 -0.63 14.84 -0.69
N ASP A 412 0.53 14.21 -0.29
CA ASP A 412 0.49 13.30 0.89
C ASP A 412 0.88 14.06 2.17
N ALA A 413 -0.13 14.06 3.14
CA ALA A 413 0.12 14.82 4.39
C ALA A 413 0.81 13.93 5.43
N GLY A 414 0.98 12.60 5.06
CA GLY A 414 1.77 11.66 5.92
C GLY A 414 0.91 11.10 7.04
N VAL A 415 -0.46 11.40 7.02
CA VAL A 415 -1.28 10.96 8.18
C VAL A 415 -2.04 9.69 7.79
N THR A 416 -2.42 9.68 6.46
CA THR A 416 -3.22 8.52 6.02
C THR A 416 -2.64 7.98 4.71
N ASP A 417 -2.95 6.62 4.35
CA ASP A 417 -2.49 6.03 3.07
C ASP A 417 -3.45 6.36 1.93
N ARG A 418 -4.31 7.45 2.21
CA ARG A 418 -5.24 7.89 1.15
C ARG A 418 -5.28 9.42 1.10
N THR A 419 -5.43 9.82 -0.24
CA THR A 419 -5.56 11.29 -0.36
C THR A 419 -6.45 11.60 -1.58
N VAL A 420 -7.08 12.76 -1.46
CA VAL A 420 -7.91 13.23 -2.59
C VAL A 420 -7.19 14.39 -3.28
N ALA A 421 -7.22 14.30 -4.65
CA ALA A 421 -6.46 15.32 -5.40
C ALA A 421 -7.14 16.70 -5.30
N TRP A 422 -6.23 17.71 -5.23
CA TRP A 422 -6.74 19.09 -5.16
C TRP A 422 -6.78 19.70 -6.57
N ALA A 423 -7.86 20.56 -6.74
CA ALA A 423 -7.86 21.35 -7.99
C ALA A 423 -6.92 22.57 -7.87
N CYS A 424 -5.91 22.48 -8.72
CA CYS A 424 -4.85 23.52 -8.57
C CYS A 424 -4.76 24.34 -9.86
N PRO A 425 -4.86 25.65 -9.65
CA PRO A 425 -4.72 26.52 -10.82
C PRO A 425 -3.30 26.43 -11.43
N SER A 426 -3.26 26.61 -12.78
CA SER A 426 -2.00 26.34 -13.54
C SER A 426 -0.88 27.26 -13.05
N GLU A 427 -1.26 28.49 -12.61
CA GLU A 427 -0.20 29.43 -12.16
C GLU A 427 0.45 28.93 -10.86
N ILE A 428 -0.35 28.35 -10.09
CA ILE A 428 0.19 27.84 -8.81
C ILE A 428 0.89 26.50 -9.05
N ALA A 429 0.30 25.69 -9.89
CA ALA A 429 0.89 24.36 -10.15
C ALA A 429 2.29 24.51 -10.75
N ALA A 430 2.53 25.61 -11.44
CA ALA A 430 3.84 25.79 -12.10
C ALA A 430 4.94 26.02 -11.07
N LYS A 431 4.54 26.26 -9.77
CA LYS A 431 5.55 26.63 -8.75
C LYS A 431 6.10 25.37 -8.07
N CYS A 432 5.52 24.23 -8.40
CA CYS A 432 6.02 23.05 -7.68
C CYS A 432 6.18 21.89 -8.67
N ASP A 433 7.02 20.95 -8.20
CA ASP A 433 7.24 19.73 -9.00
C ASP A 433 6.95 18.49 -8.13
N VAL A 434 6.62 17.41 -8.91
CA VAL A 434 6.37 16.14 -8.18
C VAL A 434 7.60 15.81 -7.31
N GLY A 435 7.27 15.46 -5.99
CA GLY A 435 8.37 15.12 -5.04
C GLY A 435 8.68 16.29 -4.09
N ASP A 436 8.17 17.50 -4.37
CA ASP A 436 8.39 18.66 -3.47
C ASP A 436 7.54 18.53 -2.20
N ILE A 437 8.14 19.03 -1.10
CA ILE A 437 7.30 19.20 0.10
C ILE A 437 6.71 20.63 0.12
N VAL A 438 5.37 20.52 0.08
CA VAL A 438 4.73 21.85 -0.07
C VAL A 438 3.74 22.07 1.07
N THR A 439 3.60 23.31 1.38
CA THR A 439 2.48 23.71 2.25
C THR A 439 1.46 24.53 1.44
N LEU A 440 0.26 23.81 1.38
CA LEU A 440 -0.75 24.55 0.58
C LEU A 440 -1.92 24.97 1.44
N THR A 441 -2.50 26.14 1.03
CA THR A 441 -3.79 26.58 1.60
C THR A 441 -4.90 26.37 0.56
N ALA A 442 -5.92 25.61 1.03
CA ALA A 442 -6.95 25.28 0.04
C ALA A 442 -8.34 25.34 0.68
N ARG A 443 -9.32 25.26 -0.26
CA ARG A 443 -10.71 25.20 0.24
C ARG A 443 -11.16 23.73 0.34
N ARG A 444 -11.75 23.47 1.46
CA ARG A 444 -12.03 22.04 1.75
C ARG A 444 -13.20 21.54 0.88
N TRP A 445 -14.19 22.36 0.73
CA TRP A 445 -15.44 21.91 0.07
C TRP A 445 -15.24 21.87 -1.46
N THR A 446 -14.60 22.90 -2.06
CA THR A 446 -14.43 22.90 -3.52
C THR A 446 -13.11 22.23 -3.91
N ARG A 447 -12.30 22.07 -2.89
CA ARG A 447 -10.97 21.46 -3.05
C ARG A 447 -10.08 22.29 -3.96
N ARG A 448 -10.31 23.48 -4.01
CA ARG A 448 -9.47 24.36 -4.85
C ARG A 448 -8.31 24.94 -4.04
N VAL A 449 -7.14 24.96 -4.74
CA VAL A 449 -5.91 25.45 -4.05
C VAL A 449 -5.83 26.98 -4.23
N LEU A 450 -5.55 27.61 -3.03
CA LEU A 450 -5.50 29.09 -3.09
C LEU A 450 -4.05 29.57 -3.19
N SER A 451 -3.27 28.88 -2.37
CA SER A 451 -1.85 29.27 -2.43
C SER A 451 -0.97 28.06 -2.07
N LEU A 452 0.25 28.11 -2.65
CA LEU A 452 1.16 26.96 -2.44
C LEU A 452 2.59 27.49 -2.24
N GLN A 453 3.17 26.91 -1.11
CA GLN A 453 4.58 27.29 -0.85
C GLN A 453 5.44 26.03 -0.82
N VAL A 454 6.63 26.09 -1.54
CA VAL A 454 7.50 24.89 -1.56
C VAL A 454 8.51 24.99 -0.41
N ASP A 455 8.27 24.11 0.54
CA ASP A 455 9.13 24.11 1.76
C ASP A 455 10.47 23.42 1.48
N ALA A 456 10.54 22.38 0.65
CA ALA A 456 11.78 21.67 0.29
C ALA A 456 11.62 21.06 -1.11
N GLY A 457 12.73 21.29 -1.99
CA GLY A 457 12.67 20.81 -3.38
C GLY A 457 13.15 19.35 -3.49
N ALA A 458 12.55 18.51 -4.39
CA ALA A 458 12.77 17.07 -4.65
C ALA A 458 14.24 16.83 -5.07
N ARG A 459 14.93 17.79 -5.71
CA ARG A 459 16.31 17.65 -6.24
C ARG A 459 17.34 17.82 -5.12
N THR A 460 17.09 18.49 -4.09
CA THR A 460 18.00 18.72 -2.95
C THR A 460 18.01 17.49 -2.02
N ARG A 461 16.97 16.55 -2.12
CA ARG A 461 16.93 15.33 -1.29
C ARG A 461 17.62 14.17 -2.02
N ARG A 462 17.41 14.02 -3.38
CA ARG A 462 18.08 12.95 -4.14
C ARG A 462 19.60 13.08 -4.06
N GLN A 463 20.13 14.26 -3.80
CA GLN A 463 21.60 14.43 -3.70
C GLN A 463 22.10 14.15 -2.28
N THR A 464 21.25 14.16 -1.27
CA THR A 464 21.70 13.95 0.14
C THR A 464 21.54 12.48 0.52
N TYR A 465 20.72 11.66 -0.31
CA TYR A 465 20.44 10.27 0.13
C TYR A 465 20.91 9.29 -0.94
N GLY A 466 21.27 9.56 -2.16
CA GLY A 466 21.37 8.63 -3.32
C GLY A 466 22.82 8.51 -3.81
N ASP A 467 23.82 9.27 -3.33
CA ASP A 467 25.13 9.09 -4.01
C ASP A 467 26.13 8.44 -3.06
N GLU A 468 25.81 8.26 -1.77
CA GLU A 468 26.86 7.69 -0.90
C GLU A 468 26.41 6.34 -0.35
N LYS A 469 25.06 5.94 -0.41
CA LYS A 469 24.56 4.73 0.29
C LYS A 469 24.27 3.61 -0.71
N THR A 470 24.08 3.96 -1.96
CA THR A 470 23.80 2.93 -2.99
C THR A 470 25.12 2.37 -3.56
N ASP A 471 26.24 3.26 -3.51
CA ASP A 471 27.58 2.82 -4.01
C ASP A 471 28.29 1.95 -2.96
N ALA A 472 27.89 2.11 -1.71
CA ALA A 472 28.52 1.33 -0.62
C ALA A 472 27.80 -0.01 -0.43
N LEU A 473 26.53 -0.09 -0.88
CA LEU A 473 25.72 -1.32 -0.66
C LEU A 473 25.92 -2.29 -1.84
N ILE A 474 26.14 -1.79 -3.02
CA ILE A 474 26.40 -2.60 -4.23
C ILE A 474 27.88 -3.05 -4.23
N LEU A 475 28.75 -2.25 -3.64
CA LEU A 475 30.17 -2.64 -3.47
C LEU A 475 30.33 -3.68 -2.35
N ASN A 476 29.39 -3.72 -1.42
CA ASN A 476 29.43 -4.75 -0.36
C ASN A 476 28.77 -6.05 -0.83
N ALA A 477 27.88 -5.92 -1.78
CA ALA A 477 27.20 -7.12 -2.33
C ALA A 477 28.05 -7.73 -3.46
N MET A 478 28.94 -6.92 -4.07
CA MET A 478 29.78 -7.42 -5.18
C MET A 478 31.12 -7.92 -4.64
N ASN A 479 31.54 -7.51 -3.41
CA ASN A 479 32.82 -7.95 -2.82
C ASN A 479 32.62 -9.22 -1.99
N ALA A 480 31.34 -9.75 -1.93
CA ALA A 480 31.18 -10.98 -1.11
C ALA A 480 30.93 -12.18 -2.03
N GLY A 481 31.77 -12.52 -3.12
CA GLY A 481 31.86 -13.78 -3.92
C GLY A 481 30.97 -14.89 -3.37
N ALA A 482 30.08 -15.59 -4.18
CA ALA A 482 28.98 -16.56 -4.28
C ALA A 482 29.26 -17.81 -3.43
N PRO A 483 30.49 -18.12 -2.86
CA PRO A 483 30.40 -19.17 -1.82
C PRO A 483 30.59 -18.58 -0.42
N ALA A 484 30.65 -17.22 -0.30
CA ALA A 484 30.75 -16.54 1.01
C ALA A 484 29.38 -15.97 1.40
N LEU A 485 28.25 -16.19 0.55
CA LEU A 485 26.93 -15.62 0.90
C LEU A 485 26.02 -16.73 1.44
N ALA A 486 26.52 -18.04 1.28
CA ALA A 486 25.74 -19.10 1.97
C ALA A 486 26.32 -19.34 3.38
N THR A 487 27.44 -18.67 3.63
CA THR A 487 27.98 -18.67 5.01
C THR A 487 27.89 -17.27 5.61
N ALA A 488 27.42 -16.26 4.84
CA ALA A 488 27.28 -14.87 5.35
C ALA A 488 25.81 -14.58 5.69
N VAL A 489 24.96 -15.61 5.70
CA VAL A 489 23.65 -15.47 6.38
C VAL A 489 23.81 -15.89 7.84
N HIS A 490 25.11 -15.83 8.37
CA HIS A 490 25.20 -15.66 9.85
C HIS A 490 26.01 -14.40 10.18
N PRO A 491 25.51 -13.16 10.12
CA PRO A 491 26.48 -12.18 10.66
C PRO A 491 27.30 -12.77 11.82
N THR A 492 28.51 -13.36 11.60
CA THR A 492 29.21 -13.48 12.90
C THR A 492 28.60 -12.52 13.93
N THR A 493 27.28 -12.64 14.19
CA THR A 493 26.65 -11.83 15.24
C THR A 493 27.53 -11.87 16.50
N VAL A 494 28.52 -10.95 16.49
CA VAL A 494 29.20 -10.81 17.81
C VAL A 494 28.16 -10.90 18.94
N THR A 495 28.08 -12.08 19.55
CA THR A 495 27.15 -12.25 20.70
C THR A 495 27.78 -11.71 21.98
N ALA A 496 26.93 -10.96 22.68
CA ALA A 496 27.38 -10.36 23.95
C ALA A 496 28.11 -11.40 24.81
N SER A 497 27.73 -12.67 24.71
CA SER A 497 28.35 -13.68 25.59
C SER A 497 29.75 -14.08 25.08
N SER A 498 30.00 -13.76 23.81
CA SER A 498 31.34 -14.08 23.28
C SER A 498 32.35 -12.98 23.64
N LEU A 499 31.84 -11.82 24.11
CA LEU A 499 32.76 -10.68 24.36
C LEU A 499 33.18 -10.66 25.83
N VAL A 500 32.32 -11.24 26.66
CA VAL A 500 32.68 -11.27 28.09
C VAL A 500 32.37 -12.67 28.63
N THR A 501 33.45 -13.32 29.19
CA THR A 501 33.21 -14.66 29.77
C THR A 501 32.74 -14.54 31.23
N ALA A 502 32.03 -15.61 31.79
CA ALA A 502 31.53 -15.62 33.18
C ALA A 502 32.68 -15.44 34.18
N GLU A 503 33.88 -15.96 33.80
CA GLU A 503 35.05 -15.81 34.71
C GLU A 503 35.50 -14.35 34.79
N GLU A 504 35.49 -13.69 33.65
CA GLU A 504 35.90 -12.25 33.64
C GLU A 504 34.88 -11.39 34.37
N ALA A 505 33.59 -11.74 34.08
CA ALA A 505 32.54 -10.98 34.82
C ALA A 505 32.64 -11.24 36.32
N GLY A 506 33.02 -12.49 36.74
CA GLY A 506 33.15 -12.85 38.18
C GLY A 506 34.34 -12.13 38.83
N ARG A 507 35.39 -11.89 38.02
CA ARG A 507 36.58 -11.22 38.56
C ARG A 507 36.29 -9.74 38.87
N VAL A 508 35.43 -9.20 37.96
CA VAL A 508 35.15 -7.76 38.16
C VAL A 508 34.14 -7.60 39.30
N LEU A 509 33.34 -8.66 39.44
CA LEU A 509 32.26 -8.52 40.44
C LEU A 509 32.71 -9.07 41.79
N GLY A 510 33.98 -9.71 41.84
CA GLY A 510 34.51 -10.27 43.11
C GLY A 510 33.68 -11.47 43.59
N ARG A 511 32.88 -12.07 42.72
CA ARG A 511 32.11 -13.28 43.10
C ARG A 511 31.84 -14.12 41.85
N GLN A 512 31.50 -15.45 42.11
CA GLN A 512 31.27 -16.38 40.97
C GLN A 512 29.92 -16.09 40.30
N VAL A 513 30.01 -15.92 38.93
CA VAL A 513 28.77 -15.60 38.18
C VAL A 513 28.58 -16.66 37.09
N THR A 514 27.27 -16.97 36.83
CA THR A 514 26.99 -17.87 35.71
C THR A 514 26.13 -17.15 34.65
N LEU A 515 26.38 -17.48 33.33
CA LEU A 515 25.58 -16.85 32.24
C LEU A 515 24.15 -17.37 32.28
N ALA A 516 23.20 -16.40 32.36
CA ALA A 516 21.78 -16.79 32.45
C ALA A 516 21.33 -17.40 31.12
N GLY A 517 20.99 -18.79 31.04
CA GLY A 517 20.47 -19.47 29.82
C GLY A 517 19.15 -18.81 29.34
N PRO A 518 18.84 -18.77 27.99
CA PRO A 518 17.57 -18.21 27.48
C PRO A 518 16.35 -18.73 28.27
N GLY A 519 16.12 -18.32 29.46
CA GLY A 519 14.95 -18.81 30.21
C GLY A 519 13.71 -17.94 29.91
N PRO A 520 12.46 -18.50 29.86
CA PRO A 520 11.12 -17.93 29.65
C PRO A 520 10.83 -16.76 30.60
N GLY A 521 11.16 -15.50 30.31
CA GLY A 521 10.67 -14.22 30.88
C GLY A 521 9.65 -14.43 32.01
N PRO A 522 9.60 -13.64 33.12
CA PRO A 522 8.77 -13.76 34.33
C PRO A 522 7.27 -13.62 34.00
N GLY A 523 6.49 -14.71 33.67
CA GLY A 523 5.02 -14.79 33.70
C GLY A 523 4.50 -15.13 35.11
N PRO A 524 3.36 -14.59 35.49
CA PRO A 524 2.64 -14.75 36.78
C PRO A 524 2.09 -16.17 36.95
N GLY A 525 2.69 -16.98 37.91
CA GLY A 525 2.19 -17.88 38.99
C GLY A 525 1.12 -18.85 38.46
N ASP A 526 1.50 -20.10 38.25
CA ASP A 526 0.66 -21.22 38.76
C ASP A 526 1.27 -22.55 38.28
N GLY A 527 1.83 -23.36 39.22
CA GLY A 527 1.51 -24.65 39.87
C GLY A 527 1.55 -25.81 38.87
N GLY A 528 2.60 -26.63 38.95
CA GLY A 528 2.58 -28.08 39.29
C GLY A 528 2.72 -28.94 38.03
N GLY A 529 3.87 -29.67 37.87
CA GLY A 529 3.99 -31.15 37.86
C GLY A 529 4.83 -31.62 36.67
N GLY A 530 6.06 -32.08 36.92
CA GLY A 530 6.75 -33.38 36.97
C GLY A 530 6.86 -34.02 35.57
N GLY A 531 8.14 -34.17 35.09
CA GLY A 531 8.76 -35.48 34.77
C GLY A 531 9.67 -35.35 33.54
N GLY A 532 11.01 -35.50 33.74
CA GLY A 532 12.04 -36.54 33.52
C GLY A 532 12.47 -36.61 32.06
N GLY A 533 13.75 -36.27 31.73
CA GLY A 533 14.92 -37.08 31.34
C GLY A 533 15.36 -36.77 29.91
N GLY A 534 16.65 -36.27 29.75
CA GLY A 534 17.87 -36.90 29.20
C GLY A 534 18.39 -36.10 28.00
N GLY A 535 19.60 -35.44 28.14
CA GLY A 535 21.01 -35.56 27.72
C GLY A 535 21.16 -35.34 26.21
N GLY A 536 21.70 -34.12 25.83
CA GLY A 536 22.76 -34.07 24.78
C GLY A 536 23.20 -32.63 24.54
N GLY A 537 24.38 -32.13 25.23
CA GLY A 537 25.68 -31.50 24.95
C GLY A 537 25.77 -30.91 23.54
N GLY A 538 25.26 -29.61 23.43
CA GLY A 538 25.82 -28.69 22.40
C GLY A 538 25.80 -27.24 22.90
N GLY A 539 26.82 -26.77 23.72
CA GLY A 539 27.41 -25.44 24.02
C GLY A 539 26.89 -24.35 23.08
N GLY A 540 25.57 -24.02 23.12
CA GLY A 540 24.92 -22.87 22.41
C GLY A 540 24.86 -21.65 23.32
N GLY A 541 25.92 -20.80 23.39
CA GLY A 541 26.17 -19.38 23.73
C GLY A 541 24.87 -18.63 24.05
N GLY A 542 24.29 -18.63 25.23
CA GLY A 542 23.27 -17.99 26.09
C GLY A 542 23.10 -16.50 25.78
N GLY A 543 23.15 -15.99 24.50
CA GLY A 543 22.77 -14.57 24.25
C GLY A 543 21.44 -14.50 23.51
N VAL A 544 20.46 -13.75 24.04
CA VAL A 544 19.18 -13.52 23.35
C VAL A 544 19.32 -12.38 22.35
N ALA A 545 19.27 -12.74 21.02
CA ALA A 545 19.29 -11.68 19.98
C ALA A 545 17.90 -11.05 19.84
N ILE A 546 17.74 -9.79 20.17
CA ILE A 546 16.49 -9.05 19.92
C ILE A 546 16.77 -7.98 18.86
N GLY A 547 16.55 -8.32 17.63
CA GLY A 547 16.86 -7.33 16.57
C GLY A 547 18.38 -7.07 16.46
N PRO A 548 18.95 -5.74 16.17
CA PRO A 548 20.40 -5.49 16.07
C PRO A 548 21.08 -5.56 17.43
N MET A 549 20.37 -6.10 18.41
CA MET A 549 20.91 -6.02 19.79
C MET A 549 21.07 -7.45 20.33
N THR A 550 22.25 -7.73 20.86
CA THR A 550 22.44 -8.98 21.62
C THR A 550 22.73 -8.68 23.09
N LEU A 551 22.06 -9.59 23.95
CA LEU A 551 22.23 -9.33 25.41
C LEU A 551 22.78 -10.59 26.08
N ALA A 552 23.70 -10.33 27.01
CA ALA A 552 24.13 -11.42 27.89
C ALA A 552 24.03 -10.97 29.35
N GLU A 553 23.21 -11.88 30.01
CA GLU A 553 23.03 -11.53 31.44
C GLU A 553 23.83 -12.51 32.31
N TYR A 554 24.60 -11.90 33.23
CA TYR A 554 25.36 -12.74 34.19
C TYR A 554 24.72 -12.65 35.58
N VAL A 555 24.44 -13.93 36.14
CA VAL A 555 23.69 -13.98 37.41
C VAL A 555 24.60 -14.51 38.52
N ALA A 556 24.63 -13.77 39.71
CA ALA A 556 25.30 -14.23 40.94
C ALA A 556 24.26 -14.45 42.05
N ALA A 557 24.18 -15.65 42.71
CA ALA A 557 23.25 -15.96 43.82
C ALA A 557 21.80 -15.76 43.38
N ASP A 558 21.49 -16.00 42.01
CA ASP A 558 20.13 -15.99 41.42
C ASP A 558 19.65 -14.55 41.18
N ARG A 559 20.52 -13.58 41.28
CA ARG A 559 20.14 -12.20 40.89
C ARG A 559 21.07 -11.70 39.77
N SER A 560 20.50 -10.88 38.84
CA SER A 560 21.27 -10.32 37.72
C SER A 560 22.39 -9.40 38.24
N ALA A 561 23.58 -9.85 37.96
CA ALA A 561 24.74 -9.10 38.51
C ALA A 561 25.36 -8.19 37.44
N LEU A 562 25.30 -8.58 36.13
CA LEU A 562 25.92 -7.78 35.07
C LEU A 562 25.20 -8.06 33.74
N LEU A 563 24.90 -6.89 33.11
CA LEU A 563 24.23 -7.02 31.80
C LEU A 563 25.13 -6.45 30.71
N VAL A 564 25.37 -7.34 29.72
CA VAL A 564 26.20 -6.88 28.59
C VAL A 564 25.28 -6.75 27.36
N THR A 565 25.40 -5.50 26.80
CA THR A 565 24.53 -5.26 25.62
C THR A 565 25.41 -4.87 24.43
N VAL A 566 25.17 -5.61 23.31
CA VAL A 566 25.89 -5.24 22.09
C VAL A 566 24.88 -4.80 21.02
N VAL A 567 25.12 -3.54 20.58
CA VAL A 567 24.17 -3.00 19.59
C VAL A 567 24.96 -2.63 18.33
N THR A 568 24.39 -3.00 17.12
CA THR A 568 25.12 -2.65 15.89
C THR A 568 24.21 -1.77 15.00
N GLY A 569 24.86 -0.93 14.13
CA GLY A 569 24.12 -0.13 13.12
C GLY A 569 23.62 1.19 13.72
N THR A 570 22.47 1.67 13.23
CA THR A 570 21.95 3.03 13.58
C THR A 570 21.49 3.06 15.04
N ALA A 571 21.08 1.88 15.59
CA ALA A 571 20.70 1.83 17.02
C ALA A 571 21.92 2.05 17.92
N ALA A 572 23.13 1.63 17.41
CA ALA A 572 24.38 1.83 18.17
C ALA A 572 24.72 3.32 18.30
N ARG A 573 24.32 4.10 17.24
CA ARG A 573 24.63 5.55 17.28
C ARG A 573 23.72 6.27 18.28
N PHE A 574 22.54 5.77 18.25
CA PHE A 574 21.62 6.37 19.23
C PHE A 574 22.01 5.99 20.67
N ALA A 575 22.44 4.73 20.81
CA ALA A 575 22.77 4.23 22.17
C ALA A 575 23.97 4.99 22.74
N ILE A 576 24.98 5.33 21.91
CA ILE A 576 26.18 6.02 22.42
C ILE A 576 25.85 7.51 22.68
N ARG A 577 24.90 8.09 21.96
CA ARG A 577 24.53 9.50 22.16
C ARG A 577 23.81 9.69 23.50
N THR A 578 23.08 8.70 23.95
CA THR A 578 22.30 8.88 25.21
C THR A 578 23.21 8.71 26.42
N HIS A 579 24.50 8.32 26.15
CA HIS A 579 25.33 8.06 27.35
C HIS A 579 26.56 8.97 27.34
N ARG A 580 26.42 10.10 26.57
CA ARG A 580 27.53 11.06 26.52
C ARG A 580 27.58 11.90 27.80
N GLY A 581 26.60 11.75 28.68
CA GLY A 581 26.57 12.50 29.96
C GLY A 581 27.50 11.87 31.01
N GLY A 582 28.19 10.68 30.71
CA GLY A 582 29.12 10.05 31.67
C GLY A 582 30.54 10.60 31.51
N THR A 583 31.49 10.16 32.47
CA THR A 583 32.91 10.58 32.41
C THR A 583 33.63 9.88 31.24
N PRO A 584 34.24 10.68 30.29
CA PRO A 584 34.93 10.10 29.13
C PRO A 584 36.11 9.20 29.55
N VAL A 585 36.26 8.08 28.88
CA VAL A 585 37.32 7.10 29.18
C VAL A 585 38.24 7.00 27.95
N PRO A 586 39.29 7.76 27.93
CA PRO A 586 40.17 7.76 26.74
C PRO A 586 40.93 6.44 26.59
N GLY A 587 40.98 6.00 25.35
CA GLY A 587 41.86 4.81 25.14
C GLY A 587 41.03 3.54 24.99
N VAL A 588 39.69 3.60 25.13
CA VAL A 588 38.82 2.41 24.93
C VAL A 588 37.89 2.70 23.74
N GLY A 589 38.12 1.96 22.66
CA GLY A 589 37.31 2.15 21.43
C GLY A 589 37.49 3.55 20.84
N GLU A 590 36.60 3.92 19.89
CA GLU A 590 36.65 5.26 19.27
C GLU A 590 36.04 6.32 20.17
N GLU A 591 34.98 5.78 20.93
CA GLU A 591 34.35 6.68 21.92
C GLU A 591 33.83 5.86 23.10
N ALA A 592 34.24 6.36 24.38
CA ALA A 592 33.77 5.58 25.53
C ALA A 592 33.44 6.50 26.70
N PHE A 593 32.31 6.07 27.41
CA PHE A 593 31.88 6.85 28.59
C PHE A 593 31.55 5.89 29.73
N ALA A 594 31.79 6.39 30.95
CA ALA A 594 31.47 5.51 32.08
C ALA A 594 30.82 6.34 33.20
N SER A 595 29.87 5.67 33.86
CA SER A 595 29.20 6.29 35.04
C SER A 595 28.95 5.24 36.12
N GLY A 596 29.12 5.58 37.43
CA GLY A 596 29.10 4.71 38.62
C GLY A 596 28.60 3.29 38.31
N ARG A 597 27.64 3.01 37.44
CA ARG A 597 27.13 1.62 37.34
C ARG A 597 27.12 1.15 35.89
N TRP A 598 27.59 1.92 34.97
CA TRP A 598 27.63 1.42 33.59
C TRP A 598 28.82 2.01 32.85
N ALA A 599 29.24 1.32 31.80
CA ALA A 599 30.28 1.80 30.87
C ALA A 599 29.91 1.39 29.44
N VAL A 600 30.18 2.39 28.55
CA VAL A 600 29.76 2.11 27.16
C VAL A 600 30.88 2.57 26.21
N ALA A 601 31.11 1.76 25.18
CA ALA A 601 32.14 2.16 24.21
C ALA A 601 31.70 1.79 22.79
N ARG A 602 32.24 2.64 21.91
CA ARG A 602 31.89 2.39 20.49
C ARG A 602 33.16 2.04 19.71
N ARG A 603 33.02 0.98 18.85
CA ARG A 603 34.06 0.66 17.86
C ARG A 603 33.40 0.32 16.51
N GLY A 604 33.67 1.26 15.49
CA GLY A 604 32.94 1.11 14.19
C GLY A 604 31.43 1.31 14.37
N GLU A 605 30.66 0.27 13.93
CA GLU A 605 29.18 0.40 14.00
C GLU A 605 28.63 -0.38 15.20
N THR A 606 29.55 -0.80 16.07
CA THR A 606 29.08 -1.62 17.20
C THR A 606 29.29 -0.88 18.53
N VAL A 607 28.23 -0.87 19.31
CA VAL A 607 28.33 -0.25 20.66
C VAL A 607 28.14 -1.35 21.71
N ILE A 608 29.12 -1.33 22.70
CA ILE A 608 28.99 -2.28 23.81
C ILE A 608 28.71 -1.51 25.10
N LYS A 609 27.69 -2.09 25.75
CA LYS A 609 27.36 -1.45 27.05
C LYS A 609 27.42 -2.49 28.16
N LEU A 610 28.15 -2.07 29.22
CA LEU A 610 28.14 -2.90 30.44
C LEU A 610 27.40 -2.19 31.57
N GLU A 611 26.43 -2.97 32.11
CA GLU A 611 25.66 -2.32 33.20
C GLU A 611 25.62 -3.26 34.42
N GLN A 612 26.00 -2.68 35.49
CA GLN A 612 25.92 -3.45 36.76
C GLN A 612 24.50 -3.39 37.34
N ARG A 613 23.85 -4.54 37.76
CA ARG A 613 22.44 -4.53 38.24
C ARG A 613 22.37 -4.84 39.74
N THR A 614 23.47 -5.29 40.35
CA THR A 614 23.39 -5.61 41.79
C THR A 614 23.81 -4.39 42.62
N SER A 615 23.23 -4.22 43.87
CA SER A 615 23.38 -3.13 44.85
C SER A 615 24.77 -3.13 45.48
N GLY A 616 25.84 -3.77 44.74
CA GLY A 616 27.21 -3.64 45.26
C GLY A 616 28.04 -2.68 44.39
N THR A 617 28.79 -1.65 45.08
CA THR A 617 29.56 -0.62 44.33
C THR A 617 30.77 -1.27 43.64
N ILE A 618 30.56 -1.77 42.40
CA ILE A 618 31.76 -2.12 41.61
C ILE A 618 32.58 -0.84 41.35
N HIS A 619 33.82 -0.93 41.76
CA HIS A 619 34.75 0.20 41.48
C HIS A 619 34.85 0.46 39.97
N GLN A 620 34.39 1.61 39.55
CA GLN A 620 34.31 2.09 38.16
C GLN A 620 35.55 1.69 37.36
N PRO A 621 36.76 1.57 37.91
CA PRO A 621 37.94 1.21 37.09
C PRO A 621 37.86 -0.25 36.61
N TYR A 622 37.20 -1.06 37.31
CA TYR A 622 37.12 -2.47 36.90
C TYR A 622 36.13 -2.66 35.75
N LEU A 623 35.05 -1.81 35.77
CA LEU A 623 34.09 -1.87 34.64
C LEU A 623 34.72 -1.30 33.36
N VAL A 624 35.56 -0.35 33.51
CA VAL A 624 36.21 0.24 32.32
C VAL A 624 37.25 -0.74 31.78
N TRP A 625 37.85 -1.41 32.71
CA TRP A 625 38.82 -2.44 32.24
C TRP A 625 38.09 -3.53 31.44
N LEU A 626 36.98 -4.01 32.01
CA LEU A 626 36.21 -5.07 31.32
C LEU A 626 35.68 -4.58 29.97
N LEU A 627 35.26 -3.31 29.95
CA LEU A 627 34.80 -2.73 28.67
C LEU A 627 35.94 -2.67 27.66
N GLY A 628 37.16 -2.34 28.10
CA GLY A 628 38.34 -2.33 27.19
C GLY A 628 38.62 -3.71 26.61
N LEU A 629 38.46 -4.70 27.46
CA LEU A 629 38.70 -6.08 26.98
C LEU A 629 37.65 -6.49 25.94
N ALA A 630 36.41 -6.09 26.25
CA ALA A 630 35.34 -6.46 25.31
C ALA A 630 35.50 -5.75 23.96
N VAL A 631 35.93 -4.54 23.97
CA VAL A 631 36.08 -3.78 22.72
C VAL A 631 37.28 -4.31 21.94
N ALA A 632 38.33 -4.79 22.63
CA ALA A 632 39.54 -5.29 21.96
C ALA A 632 39.23 -6.58 21.18
N ARG A 633 38.07 -7.17 21.56
CA ARG A 633 37.76 -8.47 20.92
C ARG A 633 36.86 -8.25 19.69
N LEU A 634 36.57 -6.91 19.46
CA LEU A 634 35.73 -6.64 18.28
C LEU A 634 36.61 -6.58 17.02
N PRO A 635 36.15 -7.09 15.85
CA PRO A 635 36.95 -7.05 14.62
C PRO A 635 37.30 -5.61 14.21
N ARG A 636 38.59 -5.26 13.94
CA ARG A 636 39.02 -3.91 13.51
C ARG A 636 38.43 -3.57 12.15
N GLY A 637 37.33 -2.77 12.06
CA GLY A 637 36.70 -2.25 10.82
C GLY A 637 37.74 -1.71 9.83
N GLY A 638 38.41 -2.51 8.89
CA GLY A 638 39.25 -2.17 7.71
C GLY A 638 39.04 -0.73 7.23
N ALA A 639 39.65 0.35 7.79
CA ALA A 639 40.05 1.62 7.13
C ALA A 639 41.04 1.35 5.99
N SER A 640 40.59 0.95 4.72
CA SER A 640 41.45 1.00 3.51
C SER A 640 41.89 2.44 3.20
N PHE A 641 42.95 2.97 3.81
CA PHE A 641 43.90 4.03 3.41
C PHE A 641 44.80 3.53 2.27
N GLY A 642 44.50 3.86 0.93
CA GLY A 642 45.19 4.37 -0.29
C GLY A 642 46.72 4.30 -0.15
N ARG A 643 47.34 3.20 -0.71
CA ARG A 643 48.66 3.46 -1.32
C ARG A 643 48.61 3.15 -2.82
N PRO A 644 49.23 4.03 -3.71
CA PRO A 644 49.53 3.99 -5.14
C PRO A 644 50.88 3.32 -5.43
N THR A 645 50.89 2.31 -6.37
CA THR A 645 51.82 2.22 -7.51
C THR A 645 52.02 0.75 -7.87
N ALA A 646 51.86 0.40 -9.24
CA ALA A 646 52.84 0.18 -10.33
C ALA A 646 52.69 -1.24 -10.88
N LEU A 647 52.36 -1.33 -12.21
CA LEU A 647 53.02 -1.73 -13.47
C LEU A 647 53.46 -3.20 -13.39
N THR A 648 52.99 -4.01 -14.40
CA THR A 648 53.44 -4.77 -15.58
C THR A 648 54.03 -6.12 -15.15
N CYS A 649 53.52 -7.22 -15.81
CA CYS A 649 54.17 -8.20 -16.71
C CYS A 649 53.77 -9.62 -16.28
N ALA A 650 53.13 -10.32 -17.25
CA ALA A 650 53.58 -11.42 -18.12
C ALA A 650 52.87 -12.73 -17.73
N ALA A 651 52.18 -13.27 -18.78
CA ALA A 651 52.38 -14.34 -19.77
C ALA A 651 52.19 -15.72 -19.12
N ALA A 652 51.26 -16.48 -19.73
CA ALA A 652 51.39 -17.63 -20.65
C ALA A 652 51.15 -18.94 -19.90
N LEU A 653 50.18 -19.70 -20.41
CA LEU A 653 50.21 -20.96 -21.19
C LEU A 653 49.42 -22.05 -20.45
N ARG A 654 48.45 -22.62 -21.23
CA ARG A 654 48.42 -23.89 -22.00
C ARG A 654 47.52 -24.91 -21.30
N TRP A 655 46.54 -25.51 -22.11
CA TRP A 655 46.23 -26.71 -22.93
C TRP A 655 45.55 -27.77 -22.05
N SER A 656 44.34 -28.27 -22.51
CA SER A 656 44.05 -29.60 -23.10
C SER A 656 42.59 -29.98 -22.78
N CYS A 657 41.80 -30.21 -23.82
CA CYS A 657 41.22 -31.22 -24.72
C CYS A 657 40.55 -32.34 -23.92
N ALA A 658 39.27 -32.66 -24.25
CA ALA A 658 38.80 -33.90 -24.90
C ALA A 658 37.39 -34.23 -24.40
N CYS A 659 36.39 -34.22 -25.32
CA CYS A 659 35.61 -35.09 -26.24
C CYS A 659 35.00 -36.27 -25.47
N SER A 660 33.69 -36.42 -25.53
CA SER A 660 32.90 -37.43 -26.28
C SER A 660 31.68 -37.85 -25.44
N ASP A 661 30.49 -37.51 -25.91
CA ASP A 661 29.18 -37.99 -26.40
C ASP A 661 28.90 -39.42 -25.95
N PRO A 662 27.57 -39.94 -26.17
CA PRO A 662 26.10 -39.93 -26.14
C PRO A 662 25.51 -41.35 -26.08
N ARG A 663 24.36 -41.45 -25.45
CA ARG A 663 23.29 -42.31 -25.99
C ARG A 663 22.32 -42.69 -24.87
N GLY A 664 21.03 -42.38 -25.05
CA GLY A 664 19.99 -43.35 -25.50
C GLY A 664 18.87 -43.46 -24.46
N GLY A 665 17.63 -43.05 -24.81
CA GLY A 665 16.52 -43.98 -25.16
C GLY A 665 15.28 -43.70 -24.29
N ALA A 666 14.26 -43.13 -24.85
CA ALA A 666 12.86 -43.33 -25.28
C ALA A 666 12.23 -44.53 -24.56
N SER A 667 11.07 -44.36 -23.90
CA SER A 667 9.81 -45.05 -24.23
C SER A 667 8.79 -44.84 -23.10
N ARG A 668 7.60 -44.24 -23.44
CA ARG A 668 6.17 -44.48 -23.73
C ARG A 668 5.55 -45.44 -22.73
N GLY A 669 4.49 -45.01 -21.99
CA GLY A 669 3.22 -45.79 -22.01
C GLY A 669 2.24 -45.23 -20.97
N ARG A 670 1.17 -44.49 -21.40
CA ARG A 670 -0.29 -44.59 -21.60
C ARG A 670 -0.94 -45.45 -20.51
N SER A 671 -1.87 -44.83 -19.66
CA SER A 671 -3.22 -44.62 -19.11
C SER A 671 -3.79 -45.92 -18.54
N PRO A 672 -5.07 -45.84 -17.90
CA PRO A 672 -6.17 -45.06 -17.30
C PRO A 672 -6.91 -45.83 -16.21
N GLY A 673 -7.45 -44.98 -15.25
CA GLY A 673 -8.75 -44.68 -14.61
C GLY A 673 -9.12 -45.77 -13.58
N PRO A 674 -10.17 -45.53 -12.78
CA PRO A 674 -11.46 -44.84 -12.66
C PRO A 674 -11.82 -44.56 -11.19
N THR A 675 -12.49 -43.35 -11.03
CA THR A 675 -13.65 -42.87 -10.28
C THR A 675 -14.33 -44.00 -9.51
N PRO A 676 -15.07 -43.57 -8.47
CA PRO A 676 -16.53 -43.35 -8.45
C PRO A 676 -16.93 -42.31 -7.39
N ALA A 677 -17.89 -41.39 -7.82
CA ALA A 677 -19.31 -41.01 -7.59
C ALA A 677 -19.79 -41.46 -6.21
N VAL A 678 -20.30 -40.52 -5.39
CA VAL A 678 -21.72 -40.46 -4.96
C VAL A 678 -21.77 -39.84 -3.56
N THR A 679 -22.54 -38.70 -3.31
CA THR A 679 -23.85 -38.69 -2.63
C THR A 679 -23.96 -37.42 -1.76
N PHE A 680 -24.91 -36.51 -2.14
CA PHE A 680 -26.14 -35.81 -1.71
C PHE A 680 -26.45 -36.07 -0.23
N CYS A 681 -26.23 -35.00 0.61
CA CYS A 681 -27.06 -34.86 1.82
C CYS A 681 -27.29 -33.36 2.11
N THR A 682 -28.45 -32.83 1.69
CA THR A 682 -29.58 -32.02 2.21
C THR A 682 -29.70 -32.14 3.72
N VAL A 683 -29.29 -31.04 4.45
CA VAL A 683 -29.88 -30.78 5.78
C VAL A 683 -30.08 -29.26 5.92
N VAL A 684 -31.32 -28.75 5.76
CA VAL A 684 -32.36 -27.88 6.35
C VAL A 684 -32.27 -27.92 7.89
N HIS A 685 -31.93 -26.74 8.57
CA HIS A 685 -32.67 -26.20 9.73
C HIS A 685 -31.94 -24.98 10.27
N LEU A 686 -32.59 -23.73 10.29
CA LEU A 686 -33.42 -23.03 11.29
C LEU A 686 -32.72 -21.73 11.71
N LEU A 687 -33.20 -20.60 11.22
CA LEU A 687 -33.71 -19.27 11.61
C LEU A 687 -33.91 -19.16 13.13
N ARG A 688 -33.02 -18.34 13.80
CA ARG A 688 -33.44 -17.51 14.94
C ARG A 688 -32.89 -16.08 14.77
N PRO A 689 -33.69 -15.03 15.04
CA PRO A 689 -33.37 -13.59 14.99
C PRO A 689 -33.01 -13.05 16.39
N ALA A 690 -31.81 -12.51 16.57
CA ALA A 690 -31.28 -11.67 17.68
C ALA A 690 -31.60 -10.20 17.43
N ARG A 691 -32.67 -9.61 18.08
CA ARG A 691 -33.13 -8.46 18.87
C ARG A 691 -31.98 -7.56 19.30
N LEU A 692 -31.66 -6.50 18.52
CA LEU A 692 -30.79 -5.38 18.97
C LEU A 692 -31.64 -4.12 19.18
N ARG A 693 -32.02 -3.79 20.45
CA ARG A 693 -32.32 -2.62 21.29
C ARG A 693 -31.24 -1.54 21.15
N PHE A 694 -31.41 -0.48 20.27
CA PHE A 694 -30.76 0.82 20.15
C PHE A 694 -31.38 1.83 21.12
N ALA A 695 -30.75 2.13 22.27
CA ALA A 695 -30.73 3.30 23.19
C ALA A 695 -29.89 4.44 22.58
N LEU A 696 -30.51 5.46 21.96
CA LEU A 696 -30.35 6.91 21.70
C LEU A 696 -30.16 7.69 23.00
N SER A 697 -28.91 8.10 23.33
CA SER A 697 -28.68 9.26 24.22
C SER A 697 -27.90 10.34 23.46
N PHE A 698 -28.54 11.44 22.96
CA PHE A 698 -28.48 12.91 22.86
C PHE A 698 -27.87 13.54 24.12
N ALA A 699 -26.62 14.08 23.96
CA ALA A 699 -26.29 15.26 24.81
C ALA A 699 -25.31 16.17 24.05
N GLY A 700 -25.79 17.35 23.59
CA GLY A 700 -25.70 18.77 24.03
C GLY A 700 -24.25 19.27 24.05
N LEU A 701 -23.83 19.94 22.92
CA LEU A 701 -23.17 21.25 22.73
C LEU A 701 -22.81 21.41 21.23
#